data_AF-A0A8B6FP02-F1
#
_entry.id   AF-A0A8B6FP02-F1
#
_cell.length_a   1.000
_cell.length_b   1.000
_cell.length_c   1.000
_cell.angle_alpha   90.00
_cell.angle_beta   90.00
_cell.angle_gamma   90.00
#
_symmetry.space_group_name_H-M   'P 1'
#
loop_
_entity.id
_entity.type
_entity.pdbx_description
1 polymer ?
#
loop_
_entity_poly.entity_id
_entity_poly.type
_entity_poly.pdbx_seq_one_letter_code
_entity_poly.pdbx_strand_id
1 'polypeptide(L)'
;MEIKHNMMSLQEEVNKIADRIEKAKREILHEDAIKHVMGDFYERLVSGYETIMRDMFGYDFQWEKPKKSSALLEWLGYGEFLGFEPQFENEAKDNEGKRPHAANPGDVPDTEDDRENERAENPNENENRPNDFINVLDERDVEIAQRQLAMEESDEEEESFEDRFNKILRENIPLVALDVSELDLYFRRPEGEGFRWQKPKKKNKQLKSKIRKSLSSTDRMIDIEVEGFDDDIWTLLPEERWRMYRYWLKVYCDNVQEKIGDKEIEFERTCRKYHEILMQEDKAIMRNSTIIGMTTTCAARYHSVLQEIGPRIIIVEEAAEVLEGHVITTLSRRCEQLILIGDHKQLKPKPTVYKLAREYKLDLSLFERLANNKLDVQCLALQHRMRPQISKMLKIIYPNLKDHEVVENYDKVLGISENVYFIDHRETESPEKDLRSHSNKHEAEYLVELCRYLLLQGYSPSQITVLTTYSGQLFELKYRMPKAEFEGVRVTVVDNYQGEENDIILLSLVRSNEDGTIGFLKEENRVCVAMSRAKKGLYVIGNFEMLSSKSTIWRQFVDHARKNRFIGKKLRLYCENHQDADESILNAEFPSDFKRSPGGGCRRPCEYRLTCGHTCPSVCHIKDREHKDILCKKLCTKTCSRGHRCPLRCNQDCATCEIIVPKRLPKCGHTQNVPCYLEPADFKCEGRCVKILSCGHTCQNLCGEIHTDTCTVPIEKLGQCNHATKIPCHLIKTKQAFCPEPCVEILQCEHKCKGSCGECQNGRLHNTCDEVCNRVLICEHICKENCNNCPPCKEKCKNRCKHNYCGKQCGEECSPCAEDCEWQCEHHRCDQICSSPCERPRCNQPCKERIPGCKHPCIGLCGEPCSNVCRICEPDNEAFNVFFGTEDEPDAKFVQLEDCKHAFEVTGLDKWMDEIKDEQIKLKECPKCKTPIRRNLRYGNIIKETLHNIEVVKQRILGSKSEMEATERTIRQELSELEKTDARKMKQIHNELTTGAVDENTLKTIVEQIKILKYVNELKEKFETNEGRSGRYDAMYQKALNQLNAVHEFILIRRRYFTKQESLDIESELDRLKLLHQLMRFKERMFILETSLTRELSVDLMQSEQHLTDGRRLTIQRRREVETTLTVLKDVIPLTTIGISEEERIQIVTAMGLTKGHWFKCKMGHIYAIGDCGGAEEESRCPECKSGIGGTQHRIRDDNALAPEMDGATHAAWSTQADLGNDDPFEVRFH
;
A
#
# COMPACT_ATOMS: atom_id res chain seq x y z
N MET A 1 -4.51 29.64 12.56
CA MET A 1 -5.78 28.87 12.48
C MET A 1 -6.84 29.59 11.65
N GLU A 2 -7.27 30.80 12.03
CA GLU A 2 -8.29 31.57 11.27
C GLU A 2 -7.98 31.74 9.77
N ILE A 3 -6.74 32.10 9.43
CA ILE A 3 -6.30 32.24 8.03
C ILE A 3 -6.30 30.90 7.28
N LYS A 4 -5.98 29.78 7.96
CA LYS A 4 -6.05 28.43 7.38
C LYS A 4 -7.50 28.07 7.03
N HIS A 5 -8.44 28.38 7.92
CA HIS A 5 -9.87 28.18 7.66
C HIS A 5 -10.36 29.03 6.47
N ASN A 6 -9.98 30.31 6.42
CA ASN A 6 -10.32 31.17 5.28
C ASN A 6 -9.75 30.65 3.95
N MET A 7 -8.51 30.14 3.96
CA MET A 7 -7.87 29.53 2.79
C MET A 7 -8.65 28.30 2.29
N MET A 8 -9.11 27.42 3.19
CA MET A 8 -9.94 26.26 2.83
C MET A 8 -11.29 26.69 2.26
N SER A 9 -11.93 27.71 2.84
CA SER A 9 -13.20 28.27 2.34
C SER A 9 -13.05 28.83 0.92
N LEU A 10 -11.97 29.58 0.65
CA LEU A 10 -11.69 30.12 -0.68
C LEU A 10 -11.43 29.02 -1.72
N GLN A 11 -10.74 27.94 -1.34
CA GLN A 11 -10.54 26.79 -2.21
C GLN A 11 -11.89 26.11 -2.56
N GLU A 12 -12.79 25.95 -1.59
CA GLU A 12 -14.12 25.42 -1.84
C GLU A 12 -14.94 26.34 -2.77
N GLU A 13 -14.81 27.67 -2.62
CA GLU A 13 -15.45 28.64 -3.51
C GLU A 13 -14.92 28.55 -4.94
N VAL A 14 -13.60 28.48 -5.14
CA VAL A 14 -12.99 28.31 -6.47
C VAL A 14 -13.47 27.01 -7.12
N ASN A 15 -13.49 25.91 -6.37
CA ASN A 15 -13.99 24.62 -6.86
C ASN A 15 -15.47 24.70 -7.27
N LYS A 16 -16.32 25.39 -6.47
CA LYS A 16 -17.73 25.62 -6.81
C LYS A 16 -17.90 26.45 -8.09
N ILE A 17 -17.05 27.46 -8.30
CA ILE A 17 -17.12 28.29 -9.51
C ILE A 17 -16.61 27.51 -10.73
N ALA A 18 -15.55 26.71 -10.59
CA ALA A 18 -15.04 25.84 -11.64
C ALA A 18 -16.08 24.79 -12.09
N ASP A 19 -16.81 24.18 -11.15
CA ASP A 19 -17.91 23.25 -11.42
C ASP A 19 -19.02 23.92 -12.25
N ARG A 20 -19.33 25.21 -12.01
CA ARG A 20 -20.30 25.97 -12.83
C ARG A 20 -19.84 26.13 -14.28
N ILE A 21 -18.55 26.38 -14.51
CA ILE A 21 -17.99 26.50 -15.87
C ILE A 21 -17.99 25.14 -16.57
N GLU A 22 -17.66 24.06 -15.85
CA GLU A 22 -17.70 22.70 -16.41
C GLU A 22 -19.12 22.30 -16.83
N LYS A 23 -20.12 22.61 -15.99
CA LYS A 23 -21.54 22.42 -16.31
C LYS A 23 -21.97 23.26 -17.52
N ALA A 24 -21.63 24.55 -17.56
CA ALA A 24 -21.96 25.42 -18.70
C ALA A 24 -21.39 24.94 -20.04
N LYS A 25 -20.26 24.22 -20.04
CA LYS A 25 -19.65 23.65 -21.25
C LYS A 25 -20.29 22.33 -21.70
N ARG A 26 -20.98 21.62 -20.81
CA ARG A 26 -21.51 20.26 -21.07
C ARG A 26 -23.04 20.22 -21.12
N GLU A 27 -23.72 21.22 -20.58
CA GLU A 27 -25.17 21.24 -20.32
C GLU A 27 -25.81 22.53 -20.85
N ILE A 28 -27.15 22.54 -20.96
CA ILE A 28 -27.89 23.76 -21.33
C ILE A 28 -28.32 24.47 -20.04
N LEU A 29 -27.86 25.72 -19.88
CA LEU A 29 -28.17 26.53 -18.70
C LEU A 29 -29.61 27.02 -18.74
N HIS A 30 -30.19 27.25 -17.55
CA HIS A 30 -31.52 27.86 -17.45
C HIS A 30 -31.46 29.36 -17.80
N GLU A 31 -32.50 29.90 -18.44
CA GLU A 31 -32.53 31.33 -18.81
C GLU A 31 -32.33 32.24 -17.60
N ASP A 32 -32.81 31.84 -16.41
CA ASP A 32 -32.63 32.59 -15.17
C ASP A 32 -31.16 32.60 -14.70
N ALA A 33 -30.39 31.57 -15.04
CA ALA A 33 -28.96 31.51 -14.73
C ALA A 33 -28.12 32.42 -15.63
N ILE A 34 -28.61 32.75 -16.83
CA ILE A 34 -27.96 33.63 -17.81
C ILE A 34 -28.70 34.95 -18.06
N LYS A 35 -29.73 35.27 -17.25
CA LYS A 35 -30.58 36.48 -17.39
C LYS A 35 -29.75 37.77 -17.47
N HIS A 36 -28.74 37.88 -16.62
CA HIS A 36 -27.85 39.05 -16.58
C HIS A 36 -27.00 39.22 -17.84
N VAL A 37 -26.80 38.15 -18.61
CA VAL A 37 -26.06 38.14 -19.87
C VAL A 37 -26.98 38.39 -21.07
N MET A 38 -28.23 37.94 -20.99
CA MET A 38 -29.22 38.13 -22.05
C MET A 38 -29.75 39.56 -22.14
N GLY A 39 -29.73 40.33 -21.04
CA GLY A 39 -30.23 41.71 -21.03
C GLY A 39 -31.69 41.81 -21.48
N ASP A 40 -32.00 42.76 -22.38
CA ASP A 40 -33.35 42.99 -22.91
C ASP A 40 -33.89 41.80 -23.71
N PHE A 41 -33.01 40.93 -24.23
CA PHE A 41 -33.43 39.70 -24.92
C PHE A 41 -34.05 38.68 -23.97
N TYR A 42 -33.80 38.74 -22.65
CA TYR A 42 -34.47 37.89 -21.68
C TYR A 42 -35.97 38.16 -21.66
N GLU A 43 -36.38 39.44 -21.58
CA GLU A 43 -37.79 39.79 -21.56
C GLU A 43 -38.47 39.42 -22.89
N ARG A 44 -37.79 39.64 -24.03
CA ARG A 44 -38.30 39.21 -25.35
C ARG A 44 -38.40 37.69 -25.49
N LEU A 45 -37.47 36.94 -24.91
CA LEU A 45 -37.52 35.46 -24.89
C LEU A 45 -38.70 34.97 -24.07
N VAL A 46 -38.87 35.52 -22.86
CA VAL A 46 -39.96 35.11 -21.96
C VAL A 46 -41.31 35.58 -22.49
N SER A 47 -41.42 36.81 -23.00
CA SER A 47 -42.68 37.33 -23.55
C SER A 47 -43.09 36.61 -24.84
N GLY A 48 -42.13 36.27 -25.70
CA GLY A 48 -42.40 35.48 -26.91
C GLY A 48 -42.82 34.05 -26.57
N TYR A 49 -42.18 33.43 -25.57
CA TYR A 49 -42.63 32.14 -25.03
C TYR A 49 -44.04 32.22 -24.43
N GLU A 50 -44.32 33.25 -23.63
CA GLU A 50 -45.66 33.50 -23.08
C GLU A 50 -46.70 33.73 -24.17
N THR A 51 -46.34 34.41 -25.27
CA THR A 51 -47.22 34.63 -26.42
C THR A 51 -47.50 33.31 -27.16
N ILE A 52 -46.48 32.49 -27.41
CA ILE A 52 -46.63 31.15 -28.01
C ILE A 52 -47.53 30.27 -27.13
N MET A 53 -47.31 30.28 -25.82
CA MET A 53 -48.14 29.52 -24.88
C MET A 53 -49.56 30.08 -24.83
N ARG A 54 -49.76 31.39 -24.87
CA ARG A 54 -51.09 32.02 -24.86
C ARG A 54 -51.87 31.75 -26.14
N ASP A 55 -51.20 31.71 -27.29
CA ASP A 55 -51.80 31.35 -28.58
C ASP A 55 -52.13 29.85 -28.67
N MET A 56 -51.35 28.98 -28.01
CA MET A 56 -51.64 27.55 -27.90
C MET A 56 -52.81 27.24 -26.95
N PHE A 57 -52.98 28.01 -25.85
CA PHE A 57 -53.95 27.68 -24.78
C PHE A 57 -55.20 28.60 -24.70
N GLY A 58 -55.28 29.67 -25.50
CA GLY A 58 -56.46 30.53 -25.62
C GLY A 58 -56.57 31.66 -24.56
N TYR A 59 -57.33 32.71 -24.91
CA TYR A 59 -57.27 34.06 -24.33
C TYR A 59 -57.76 34.26 -22.88
N ASP A 60 -58.30 33.26 -22.18
CA ASP A 60 -58.97 33.44 -20.87
C ASP A 60 -58.22 32.84 -19.66
N PHE A 61 -56.92 32.54 -19.80
CA PHE A 61 -56.13 31.96 -18.72
C PHE A 61 -55.06 32.93 -18.20
N GLN A 62 -55.17 33.36 -16.94
CA GLN A 62 -54.07 34.02 -16.24
C GLN A 62 -52.98 32.98 -15.96
N TRP A 63 -51.85 33.09 -16.67
CA TRP A 63 -50.74 32.15 -16.61
C TRP A 63 -49.57 32.76 -15.82
N GLU A 64 -49.19 32.14 -14.70
CA GLU A 64 -47.88 32.37 -14.07
C GLU A 64 -46.91 31.26 -14.50
N LYS A 65 -45.74 31.65 -15.01
CA LYS A 65 -44.73 30.72 -15.52
C LYS A 65 -44.30 29.72 -14.41
N PRO A 66 -44.47 28.40 -14.60
CA PRO A 66 -44.03 27.42 -13.63
C PRO A 66 -42.49 27.44 -13.50
N LYS A 67 -41.97 27.45 -12.26
CA LYS A 67 -40.52 27.49 -11.92
C LYS A 67 -39.63 26.39 -12.54
N LYS A 68 -40.20 25.48 -13.36
CA LYS A 68 -39.52 24.35 -13.99
C LYS A 68 -39.59 24.34 -15.53
N SER A 69 -40.23 25.32 -16.18
CA SER A 69 -40.28 25.42 -17.65
C SER A 69 -39.23 26.40 -18.16
N SER A 70 -38.37 25.96 -19.10
CA SER A 70 -37.33 26.79 -19.70
C SER A 70 -37.75 27.30 -21.08
N ALA A 71 -37.89 28.61 -21.21
CA ALA A 71 -38.14 29.30 -22.48
C ALA A 71 -36.96 29.16 -23.46
N LEU A 72 -35.74 29.01 -22.92
CA LEU A 72 -34.52 28.85 -23.72
C LEU A 72 -34.48 27.49 -24.44
N LEU A 73 -34.95 26.43 -23.78
CA LEU A 73 -35.06 25.10 -24.40
C LEU A 73 -36.07 25.09 -25.55
N GLU A 74 -37.19 25.80 -25.40
CA GLU A 74 -38.18 25.97 -26.47
C GLU A 74 -37.58 26.72 -27.66
N TRP A 75 -36.91 27.84 -27.37
CA TRP A 75 -36.31 28.70 -28.40
C TRP A 75 -35.21 28.00 -29.20
N LEU A 76 -34.39 27.15 -28.55
CA LEU A 76 -33.39 26.33 -29.22
C LEU A 76 -34.00 25.16 -30.04
N GLY A 77 -35.33 25.00 -30.03
CA GLY A 77 -36.07 24.00 -30.80
C GLY A 77 -36.17 22.64 -30.12
N TYR A 78 -36.04 22.58 -28.80
CA TYR A 78 -36.10 21.34 -28.02
C TYR A 78 -37.30 21.24 -27.07
N GLY A 79 -38.18 22.24 -27.04
CA GLY A 79 -39.34 22.24 -26.15
C GLY A 79 -40.48 21.28 -26.56
N GLU A 80 -40.77 21.14 -27.86
CA GLU A 80 -41.63 20.07 -28.44
C GLU A 80 -41.22 18.64 -28.02
N PHE A 81 -39.99 18.42 -27.55
CA PHE A 81 -39.53 17.10 -27.12
C PHE A 81 -39.94 16.76 -25.68
N LEU A 82 -40.13 17.74 -24.79
CA LEU A 82 -40.50 17.53 -23.37
C LEU A 82 -42.02 17.45 -23.13
N GLY A 83 -42.83 17.74 -24.15
CA GLY A 83 -44.23 17.31 -24.30
C GLY A 83 -45.26 17.95 -23.36
N PHE A 84 -45.94 18.99 -23.84
CA PHE A 84 -47.31 19.33 -23.43
C PHE A 84 -48.15 19.49 -24.70
N GLU A 85 -49.00 18.51 -25.04
CA GLU A 85 -50.24 18.75 -25.81
C GLU A 85 -51.25 17.56 -25.73
N PRO A 86 -52.59 17.82 -25.74
CA PRO A 86 -53.67 16.86 -25.51
C PRO A 86 -54.24 16.23 -26.80
N GLN A 87 -54.78 15.00 -26.73
CA GLN A 87 -55.36 14.28 -27.89
C GLN A 87 -56.88 14.46 -28.02
N PHE A 88 -57.35 14.76 -29.24
CA PHE A 88 -58.69 14.41 -29.73
C PHE A 88 -58.55 13.41 -30.90
N GLU A 89 -59.33 12.34 -30.83
CA GLU A 89 -59.42 11.25 -31.82
C GLU A 89 -60.10 11.70 -33.12
N ASN A 90 -59.68 11.13 -34.26
CA ASN A 90 -60.61 10.36 -35.10
C ASN A 90 -59.95 9.66 -36.29
N GLU A 91 -60.63 8.58 -36.64
CA GLU A 91 -60.32 7.50 -37.55
C GLU A 91 -60.38 7.86 -39.06
N ALA A 92 -59.80 6.97 -39.86
CA ALA A 92 -60.49 6.23 -40.95
C ALA A 92 -59.94 6.38 -42.38
N LYS A 93 -59.50 5.20 -42.87
CA LYS A 93 -59.89 4.51 -44.12
C LYS A 93 -59.18 4.80 -45.45
N ASP A 94 -58.49 3.74 -45.88
CA ASP A 94 -58.73 2.93 -47.08
C ASP A 94 -58.58 3.53 -48.50
N ASN A 95 -57.73 2.82 -49.25
CA ASN A 95 -58.04 2.08 -50.49
C ASN A 95 -57.38 2.50 -51.82
N GLU A 96 -56.82 1.44 -52.43
CA GLU A 96 -56.77 1.10 -53.86
C GLU A 96 -55.95 1.91 -54.87
N GLY A 97 -55.21 1.15 -55.71
CA GLY A 97 -55.13 1.48 -57.14
C GLY A 97 -53.77 1.37 -57.83
N LYS A 98 -53.58 0.28 -58.58
CA LYS A 98 -52.96 0.15 -59.92
C LYS A 98 -51.76 1.03 -60.36
N ARG A 99 -50.71 0.31 -60.79
CA ARG A 99 -49.68 0.59 -61.86
C ARG A 99 -50.16 1.56 -62.98
N PRO A 100 -49.28 2.31 -63.70
CA PRO A 100 -48.17 1.69 -64.48
C PRO A 100 -46.90 2.53 -64.85
N HIS A 101 -45.92 1.77 -65.36
CA HIS A 101 -44.93 2.02 -66.41
C HIS A 101 -43.88 3.15 -66.38
N ALA A 102 -42.64 2.69 -66.66
CA ALA A 102 -41.52 3.31 -67.40
C ALA A 102 -40.44 3.98 -66.53
N ALA A 103 -39.14 3.89 -66.80
CA ALA A 103 -38.34 3.04 -67.69
C ALA A 103 -36.88 3.01 -67.15
N ASN A 104 -36.25 1.83 -67.12
CA ASN A 104 -34.78 1.65 -67.13
C ASN A 104 -34.20 2.17 -68.47
N PRO A 105 -32.89 2.48 -68.64
CA PRO A 105 -31.74 1.61 -68.31
C PRO A 105 -30.47 2.37 -67.85
N GLY A 106 -29.37 1.76 -67.42
CA GLY A 106 -28.94 0.36 -67.38
C GLY A 106 -27.42 0.31 -67.22
N ASP A 107 -26.96 -0.85 -66.73
CA ASP A 107 -25.70 -1.53 -67.08
C ASP A 107 -24.35 -0.96 -66.58
N VAL A 108 -23.88 -1.42 -65.40
CA VAL A 108 -22.98 -2.60 -65.17
C VAL A 108 -21.94 -2.90 -66.31
N PRO A 109 -20.71 -3.45 -66.09
CA PRO A 109 -20.03 -3.97 -64.88
C PRO A 109 -18.53 -3.58 -64.68
N ASP A 110 -18.03 -3.97 -63.50
CA ASP A 110 -16.75 -4.65 -63.17
C ASP A 110 -15.58 -4.67 -64.15
N THR A 111 -14.36 -4.48 -63.62
CA THR A 111 -13.22 -5.44 -63.55
C THR A 111 -11.95 -4.67 -63.14
N GLU A 112 -11.34 -5.00 -62.00
CA GLU A 112 -10.16 -5.88 -61.80
C GLU A 112 -8.78 -5.21 -61.99
N ASP A 113 -7.87 -5.65 -61.12
CA ASP A 113 -6.40 -5.66 -61.18
C ASP A 113 -5.53 -4.46 -60.73
N ASP A 114 -4.99 -4.63 -59.51
CA ASP A 114 -3.59 -4.98 -59.23
C ASP A 114 -2.41 -4.11 -59.73
N ARG A 115 -1.62 -3.67 -58.73
CA ARG A 115 -0.13 -3.60 -58.62
C ARG A 115 0.63 -2.27 -58.82
N GLU A 116 1.20 -1.86 -57.68
CA GLU A 116 2.62 -1.57 -57.35
C GLU A 116 3.45 -0.52 -58.12
N ASN A 117 4.03 0.40 -57.32
CA ASN A 117 5.40 1.00 -57.35
C ASN A 117 5.81 1.81 -58.61
N GLU A 118 6.50 2.96 -58.55
CA GLU A 118 7.72 3.33 -57.82
C GLU A 118 7.91 4.87 -57.73
N ARG A 119 8.69 5.33 -56.71
CA ARG A 119 9.79 6.37 -56.70
C ARG A 119 9.53 7.76 -57.33
N ALA A 120 10.11 8.87 -56.89
CA ALA A 120 10.98 9.29 -55.78
C ALA A 120 11.09 10.84 -55.88
N GLU A 121 11.84 11.42 -54.93
CA GLU A 121 12.58 12.69 -55.00
C GLU A 121 12.16 13.78 -54.00
N ASN A 122 13.18 14.17 -53.25
CA ASN A 122 13.27 15.25 -52.27
C ASN A 122 14.31 16.23 -52.85
N PRO A 123 14.19 17.55 -52.62
CA PRO A 123 15.34 18.20 -51.97
C PRO A 123 15.01 19.38 -51.02
N ASN A 124 15.79 19.45 -49.93
CA ASN A 124 16.50 20.60 -49.29
C ASN A 124 16.11 22.04 -49.71
N GLU A 125 16.08 23.07 -48.85
CA GLU A 125 16.90 23.51 -47.70
C GLU A 125 16.06 24.55 -46.90
N ASN A 126 15.96 24.50 -45.56
CA ASN A 126 16.86 25.08 -44.55
C ASN A 126 16.71 26.61 -44.35
N GLU A 127 16.14 27.05 -43.21
CA GLU A 127 16.61 28.22 -42.44
C GLU A 127 15.97 28.35 -41.02
N ASN A 128 16.79 28.04 -40.01
CA ASN A 128 16.99 28.66 -38.68
C ASN A 128 15.88 29.35 -37.82
N ARG A 129 15.72 28.75 -36.61
CA ARG A 129 15.56 29.30 -35.22
C ARG A 129 14.20 29.89 -34.77
N PRO A 130 13.92 29.95 -33.43
CA PRO A 130 14.38 29.13 -32.29
C PRO A 130 13.22 28.49 -31.48
N ASN A 131 13.58 27.51 -30.64
CA ASN A 131 12.73 26.88 -29.62
C ASN A 131 12.09 27.90 -28.67
N ASP A 132 10.77 27.83 -28.51
CA ASP A 132 10.04 28.45 -27.42
C ASP A 132 9.21 27.40 -26.65
N PHE A 133 9.61 27.25 -25.38
CA PHE A 133 8.86 26.79 -24.20
C PHE A 133 8.15 25.42 -24.23
N ILE A 134 8.91 24.37 -23.94
CA ILE A 134 8.39 23.27 -23.10
C ILE A 134 8.51 23.76 -21.65
N ASN A 135 7.36 24.06 -21.02
CA ASN A 135 7.26 24.25 -19.58
C ASN A 135 7.64 22.93 -18.89
N VAL A 136 8.90 22.81 -18.49
CA VAL A 136 9.31 21.89 -17.43
C VAL A 136 8.78 22.51 -16.15
N LEU A 137 7.84 21.82 -15.49
CA LEU A 137 7.33 22.17 -14.17
C LEU A 137 8.51 22.48 -13.24
N ASP A 138 8.46 23.63 -12.61
CA ASP A 138 9.49 24.16 -11.73
C ASP A 138 9.63 23.21 -10.52
N GLU A 139 10.84 22.97 -10.01
CA GLU A 139 11.04 22.16 -8.78
C GLU A 139 10.31 22.76 -7.55
N ARG A 140 9.80 23.99 -7.67
CA ARG A 140 8.86 24.61 -6.72
C ARG A 140 7.47 23.96 -6.70
N ASP A 141 6.96 23.47 -7.83
CA ASP A 141 5.60 22.91 -7.91
C ASP A 141 5.54 21.48 -7.35
N VAL A 142 6.65 20.73 -7.47
CA VAL A 142 6.76 19.36 -6.95
C VAL A 142 6.99 19.35 -5.43
N GLU A 143 7.76 20.30 -4.88
CA GLU A 143 7.92 20.45 -3.43
C GLU A 143 6.69 21.02 -2.72
N ILE A 144 5.89 21.86 -3.40
CA ILE A 144 4.60 22.34 -2.86
C ILE A 144 3.56 21.19 -2.85
N ALA A 145 3.52 20.36 -3.89
CA ALA A 145 2.71 19.14 -3.90
C ALA A 145 3.15 18.12 -2.83
N GLN A 146 4.46 17.98 -2.58
CA GLN A 146 4.99 17.08 -1.56
C GLN A 146 4.85 17.62 -0.12
N ARG A 147 4.75 18.94 0.08
CA ARG A 147 4.41 19.54 1.38
C ARG A 147 2.91 19.56 1.69
N GLN A 148 2.05 19.59 0.67
CA GLN A 148 0.61 19.37 0.86
C GLN A 148 0.30 17.93 1.29
N LEU A 149 1.07 16.96 0.80
CA LEU A 149 0.90 15.54 1.17
C LEU A 149 1.52 15.14 2.53
N ALA A 150 2.37 16.00 3.14
CA ALA A 150 3.05 15.70 4.41
C ALA A 150 2.43 16.41 5.64
N MET A 151 1.39 17.22 5.45
CA MET A 151 0.61 17.87 6.52
C MET A 151 -0.81 17.31 6.68
N GLU A 152 -1.10 16.15 6.07
CA GLU A 152 -2.37 15.42 6.19
C GLU A 152 -2.30 14.22 7.16
N GLU A 153 -1.21 14.04 7.92
CA GLU A 153 -1.12 13.04 8.99
C GLU A 153 -0.87 13.68 10.35
N SER A 154 -1.84 14.46 10.83
CA SER A 154 -2.23 14.52 12.24
C SER A 154 -3.43 15.45 12.39
N ASP A 155 -4.48 14.90 13.01
CA ASP A 155 -5.73 15.54 13.40
C ASP A 155 -6.74 15.84 12.26
N GLU A 156 -7.34 14.78 11.72
CA GLU A 156 -8.70 14.83 11.18
C GLU A 156 -9.68 14.30 12.23
N GLU A 157 -10.42 15.20 12.86
CA GLU A 157 -11.70 14.89 13.48
C GLU A 157 -12.70 14.60 12.35
N GLU A 158 -13.26 13.39 12.32
CA GLU A 158 -14.31 13.00 11.35
C GLU A 158 -15.57 13.84 11.58
N GLU A 159 -15.73 14.92 10.79
CA GLU A 159 -17.01 15.60 10.65
C GLU A 159 -17.93 14.79 9.73
N SER A 160 -19.14 14.49 10.19
CA SER A 160 -20.12 13.60 9.56
C SER A 160 -20.53 14.04 8.14
N PHE A 161 -20.60 13.08 7.22
CA PHE A 161 -21.16 13.21 5.85
C PHE A 161 -22.56 13.84 5.81
N GLU A 162 -23.32 13.74 6.90
CA GLU A 162 -24.68 14.26 7.04
C GLU A 162 -24.73 15.80 7.14
N ASP A 163 -23.67 16.44 7.67
CA ASP A 163 -23.60 17.91 7.76
C ASP A 163 -23.18 18.56 6.44
N ARG A 164 -22.45 17.84 5.58
CA ARG A 164 -22.08 18.30 4.23
C ARG A 164 -23.28 18.28 3.26
N PHE A 165 -24.21 17.34 3.45
CA PHE A 165 -25.41 17.19 2.61
C PHE A 165 -26.51 18.20 2.95
N ASN A 166 -26.70 18.51 4.23
CA ASN A 166 -27.78 19.39 4.70
C ASN A 166 -27.52 20.90 4.47
N LYS A 167 -26.26 21.29 4.20
CA LYS A 167 -25.87 22.68 3.93
C LYS A 167 -26.09 23.11 2.47
N ILE A 168 -26.21 22.16 1.54
CA ILE A 168 -26.47 22.40 0.10
C ILE A 168 -27.96 22.68 -0.18
N LEU A 169 -28.85 22.29 0.74
CA LEU A 169 -30.31 22.41 0.56
C LEU A 169 -30.91 23.78 0.91
N ARG A 170 -30.10 24.79 1.23
CA ARG A 170 -30.62 26.13 1.55
C ARG A 170 -30.12 27.16 0.54
N GLU A 171 -31.08 27.54 -0.31
CA GLU A 171 -31.09 28.68 -1.23
C GLU A 171 -30.24 28.52 -2.51
N ASN A 172 -30.91 28.21 -3.64
CA ASN A 172 -30.96 29.06 -4.85
C ASN A 172 -31.28 28.27 -6.15
N ILE A 173 -31.99 28.99 -7.04
CA ILE A 173 -32.37 28.77 -8.45
C ILE A 173 -31.64 27.62 -9.18
N PRO A 174 -32.35 26.73 -9.91
CA PRO A 174 -31.71 25.68 -10.71
C PRO A 174 -30.78 26.27 -11.79
N LEU A 175 -29.48 25.96 -11.69
CA LEU A 175 -28.44 26.45 -12.60
C LEU A 175 -28.60 25.89 -14.04
N VAL A 176 -29.17 24.70 -14.17
CA VAL A 176 -29.19 23.90 -15.40
C VAL A 176 -30.64 23.70 -15.85
N ALA A 177 -30.95 24.05 -17.10
CA ALA A 177 -32.26 23.77 -17.71
C ALA A 177 -32.34 22.34 -18.27
N LEU A 178 -31.24 21.84 -18.83
CA LEU A 178 -31.15 20.46 -19.30
C LEU A 178 -29.75 19.90 -19.05
N ASP A 179 -29.67 18.93 -18.14
CA ASP A 179 -28.50 18.07 -18.00
C ASP A 179 -28.49 17.05 -19.15
N VAL A 180 -27.48 17.18 -20.01
CA VAL A 180 -27.32 16.36 -21.23
C VAL A 180 -26.91 14.92 -20.90
N SER A 181 -26.35 14.69 -19.72
CA SER A 181 -25.98 13.39 -19.15
C SER A 181 -27.23 12.68 -18.65
N GLU A 182 -28.09 13.42 -17.94
CA GLU A 182 -29.36 12.96 -17.36
C GLU A 182 -30.56 13.10 -18.30
N LEU A 183 -30.36 13.43 -19.57
CA LEU A 183 -31.39 13.51 -20.61
C LEU A 183 -32.32 12.27 -20.67
N ASP A 184 -31.91 11.11 -20.16
CA ASP A 184 -32.75 9.90 -20.08
C ASP A 184 -33.71 9.89 -18.87
N LEU A 185 -33.46 10.70 -17.84
CA LEU A 185 -34.30 10.88 -16.64
C LEU A 185 -35.42 11.89 -16.86
N TYR A 186 -35.19 12.97 -17.62
CA TYR A 186 -36.21 14.00 -17.92
C TYR A 186 -37.46 13.46 -18.65
N PHE A 187 -37.36 12.31 -19.31
CA PHE A 187 -38.48 11.65 -20.00
C PHE A 187 -39.29 10.69 -19.12
N ARG A 188 -39.03 10.60 -17.81
CA ARG A 188 -39.85 9.81 -16.88
C ARG A 188 -40.57 10.70 -15.87
N ARG A 189 -41.89 10.87 -16.03
CA ARG A 189 -42.78 11.38 -14.97
C ARG A 189 -43.52 10.23 -14.25
N PRO A 190 -44.04 10.46 -13.02
CA PRO A 190 -44.74 9.47 -12.22
C PRO A 190 -46.14 9.18 -12.79
N GLU A 191 -46.58 7.94 -12.63
CA GLU A 191 -47.86 7.44 -13.12
C GLU A 191 -49.04 8.06 -12.38
N GLY A 192 -49.77 8.89 -13.10
CA GLY A 192 -51.09 9.38 -12.74
C GLY A 192 -51.77 9.85 -14.01
N GLU A 193 -52.67 9.02 -14.52
CA GLU A 193 -53.62 9.31 -15.62
C GLU A 193 -52.98 9.67 -16.97
N GLY A 194 -52.54 8.61 -17.65
CA GLY A 194 -52.99 8.32 -19.01
C GLY A 194 -52.61 9.29 -20.12
N PHE A 195 -51.33 9.39 -20.49
CA PHE A 195 -50.89 9.53 -21.90
C PHE A 195 -49.43 9.07 -22.04
N ARG A 196 -49.20 8.04 -22.87
CA ARG A 196 -47.89 7.42 -23.11
C ARG A 196 -47.36 7.84 -24.47
N TRP A 197 -46.30 8.65 -24.51
CA TRP A 197 -45.47 8.84 -25.71
C TRP A 197 -44.24 7.93 -25.63
N GLN A 198 -44.11 6.98 -26.55
CA GLN A 198 -42.82 6.34 -26.84
C GLN A 198 -42.04 7.24 -27.81
N LYS A 199 -40.95 7.88 -27.35
CA LYS A 199 -39.86 8.31 -28.25
C LYS A 199 -38.63 7.39 -28.04
N PRO A 200 -37.92 7.00 -29.11
CA PRO A 200 -37.01 5.85 -29.13
C PRO A 200 -35.61 6.17 -28.58
N LYS A 201 -34.99 5.24 -27.84
CA LYS A 201 -33.59 5.33 -27.33
C LYS A 201 -32.55 5.74 -28.41
N LYS A 202 -32.81 5.47 -29.70
CA LYS A 202 -31.99 5.92 -30.86
C LYS A 202 -32.04 7.45 -31.11
N LYS A 203 -33.19 8.10 -30.89
CA LYS A 203 -33.32 9.56 -31.00
C LYS A 203 -32.57 10.27 -29.88
N ASN A 204 -32.54 9.74 -28.65
CA ASN A 204 -31.79 10.33 -27.53
C ASN A 204 -30.27 10.29 -27.74
N LYS A 205 -29.71 9.19 -28.26
CA LYS A 205 -28.27 9.12 -28.59
C LYS A 205 -27.89 10.08 -29.72
N GLN A 206 -28.75 10.22 -30.73
CA GLN A 206 -28.58 11.22 -31.80
C GLN A 206 -28.77 12.65 -31.28
N LEU A 207 -29.70 12.88 -30.34
CA LEU A 207 -29.98 14.18 -29.75
C LEU A 207 -28.85 14.62 -28.80
N LYS A 208 -28.37 13.75 -27.92
CA LYS A 208 -27.17 13.94 -27.08
C LYS A 208 -25.95 14.26 -27.95
N SER A 209 -25.76 13.52 -29.05
CA SER A 209 -24.67 13.79 -30.01
C SER A 209 -24.85 15.13 -30.73
N LYS A 210 -26.07 15.49 -31.15
CA LYS A 210 -26.38 16.78 -31.78
C LYS A 210 -26.16 17.95 -30.81
N ILE A 211 -26.70 17.89 -29.60
CA ILE A 211 -26.56 18.95 -28.58
C ILE A 211 -25.09 19.11 -28.19
N ARG A 212 -24.34 18.01 -27.96
CA ARG A 212 -22.90 18.07 -27.69
C ARG A 212 -22.10 18.67 -28.85
N LYS A 213 -22.47 18.34 -30.10
CA LYS A 213 -21.84 18.91 -31.31
C LYS A 213 -22.18 20.40 -31.49
N SER A 214 -23.40 20.82 -31.13
CA SER A 214 -23.80 22.23 -31.15
C SER A 214 -23.12 23.04 -30.04
N LEU A 215 -22.96 22.48 -28.83
CA LEU A 215 -22.23 23.09 -27.72
C LEU A 215 -20.71 23.17 -27.97
N SER A 216 -20.13 22.20 -28.67
CA SER A 216 -18.68 22.14 -28.93
C SER A 216 -18.22 22.91 -30.18
N SER A 217 -19.13 23.38 -31.02
CA SER A 217 -18.78 24.13 -32.23
C SER A 217 -18.41 25.58 -31.89
N THR A 218 -17.38 26.10 -32.56
CA THR A 218 -16.78 27.42 -32.33
C THR A 218 -17.46 28.58 -33.07
N ASP A 219 -18.44 28.28 -33.92
CA ASP A 219 -19.21 29.27 -34.67
C ASP A 219 -20.24 29.96 -33.76
N ARG A 220 -20.05 31.26 -33.52
CA ARG A 220 -20.89 32.10 -32.66
C ARG A 220 -21.14 33.45 -33.32
N MET A 221 -22.15 34.18 -32.84
CA MET A 221 -22.34 35.58 -33.23
C MET A 221 -21.22 36.45 -32.66
N ILE A 222 -20.84 37.48 -33.41
CA ILE A 222 -19.88 38.51 -32.98
C ILE A 222 -20.63 39.72 -32.43
N ASP A 223 -19.98 40.51 -31.57
CA ASP A 223 -20.60 41.61 -30.82
C ASP A 223 -21.41 42.58 -31.72
N ILE A 224 -20.88 42.91 -32.91
CA ILE A 224 -21.52 43.79 -33.90
C ILE A 224 -22.83 43.18 -34.47
N GLU A 225 -22.88 41.85 -34.64
CA GLU A 225 -24.10 41.16 -35.11
C GLU A 225 -25.20 41.18 -34.06
N VAL A 226 -24.83 41.17 -32.76
CA VAL A 226 -25.79 41.20 -31.64
C VAL A 226 -26.28 42.63 -31.38
N GLU A 227 -25.38 43.62 -31.41
CA GLU A 227 -25.72 45.05 -31.23
C GLU A 227 -26.57 45.61 -32.38
N GLY A 228 -26.44 45.06 -33.59
CA GLY A 228 -27.23 45.45 -34.76
C GLY A 228 -28.58 44.72 -34.91
N PHE A 229 -28.91 43.79 -34.00
CA PHE A 229 -30.13 42.98 -34.09
C PHE A 229 -31.26 43.59 -33.25
N ASP A 230 -32.11 44.40 -33.91
CA ASP A 230 -33.26 45.08 -33.28
C ASP A 230 -34.60 44.31 -33.43
N ASP A 231 -34.62 43.24 -34.22
CA ASP A 231 -35.80 42.43 -34.53
C ASP A 231 -36.14 41.40 -33.42
N ASP A 232 -37.29 40.71 -33.58
CA ASP A 232 -37.74 39.66 -32.66
C ASP A 232 -36.83 38.43 -32.71
N ILE A 233 -36.26 38.03 -31.57
CA ILE A 233 -35.33 36.88 -31.48
C ILE A 233 -35.96 35.55 -31.90
N TRP A 234 -37.29 35.45 -31.95
CA TRP A 234 -37.99 34.27 -32.44
C TRP A 234 -37.97 34.13 -33.98
N THR A 235 -37.63 35.18 -34.73
CA THR A 235 -37.50 35.12 -36.20
C THR A 235 -36.15 34.58 -36.67
N LEU A 236 -35.18 34.42 -35.76
CA LEU A 236 -33.85 33.87 -36.06
C LEU A 236 -33.94 32.43 -36.56
N LEU A 237 -33.12 32.10 -37.56
CA LEU A 237 -33.01 30.73 -38.08
C LEU A 237 -32.40 29.80 -37.00
N PRO A 238 -32.72 28.49 -37.01
CA PRO A 238 -32.24 27.56 -35.97
C PRO A 238 -30.71 27.53 -35.76
N GLU A 239 -29.93 27.71 -36.84
CA GLU A 239 -28.46 27.78 -36.75
C GLU A 239 -27.98 29.08 -36.09
N GLU A 240 -28.67 30.19 -36.34
CA GLU A 240 -28.38 31.51 -35.76
C GLU A 240 -28.73 31.57 -34.27
N ARG A 241 -29.80 30.88 -33.83
CA ARG A 241 -30.15 30.75 -32.40
C ARG A 241 -29.05 30.06 -31.60
N TRP A 242 -28.45 29.00 -32.15
CA TRP A 242 -27.29 28.33 -31.53
C TRP A 242 -26.03 29.21 -31.56
N ARG A 243 -25.84 30.04 -32.58
CA ARG A 243 -24.73 31.02 -32.63
C ARG A 243 -24.90 32.12 -31.57
N MET A 244 -26.13 32.58 -31.33
CA MET A 244 -26.47 33.56 -30.29
C MET A 244 -26.39 32.96 -28.87
N TYR A 245 -26.91 31.75 -28.64
CA TYR A 245 -26.79 31.07 -27.34
C TYR A 245 -25.32 30.81 -26.97
N ARG A 246 -24.47 30.46 -27.94
CA ARG A 246 -23.02 30.32 -27.71
C ARG A 246 -22.34 31.65 -27.41
N TYR A 247 -22.82 32.76 -27.96
CA TYR A 247 -22.39 34.09 -27.54
C TYR A 247 -22.73 34.34 -26.06
N TRP A 248 -23.96 34.09 -25.63
CA TRP A 248 -24.35 34.23 -24.22
C TRP A 248 -23.61 33.26 -23.29
N LEU A 249 -23.38 32.01 -23.69
CA LEU A 249 -22.55 31.06 -22.93
C LEU A 249 -21.12 31.54 -22.80
N LYS A 250 -20.55 32.13 -23.85
CA LYS A 250 -19.19 32.68 -23.83
C LYS A 250 -19.11 33.86 -22.85
N VAL A 251 -20.03 34.82 -22.94
CA VAL A 251 -20.07 35.97 -22.01
C VAL A 251 -20.35 35.52 -20.56
N TYR A 252 -21.22 34.52 -20.36
CA TYR A 252 -21.43 33.91 -19.05
C TYR A 252 -20.16 33.25 -18.50
N CYS A 253 -19.50 32.41 -19.30
CA CYS A 253 -18.26 31.74 -18.90
C CYS A 253 -17.16 32.76 -18.63
N ASP A 254 -17.02 33.80 -19.45
CA ASP A 254 -16.04 34.88 -19.26
C ASP A 254 -16.31 35.61 -17.93
N ASN A 255 -17.55 35.99 -17.63
CA ASN A 255 -17.94 36.64 -16.36
C ASN A 255 -17.75 35.74 -15.13
N VAL A 256 -17.97 34.42 -15.27
CA VAL A 256 -17.76 33.45 -14.18
C VAL A 256 -16.27 33.15 -13.99
N GLN A 257 -15.50 33.13 -15.08
CA GLN A 257 -14.06 32.93 -15.06
C GLN A 257 -13.32 34.15 -14.49
N GLU A 258 -13.83 35.36 -14.70
CA GLU A 258 -13.32 36.57 -14.02
C GLU A 258 -13.44 36.46 -12.50
N LYS A 259 -14.55 35.90 -11.99
CA LYS A 259 -14.73 35.61 -10.55
C LYS A 259 -13.76 34.55 -10.02
N ILE A 260 -13.34 33.59 -10.85
CA ILE A 260 -12.26 32.66 -10.49
C ILE A 260 -10.96 33.45 -10.31
N GLY A 261 -10.63 34.33 -11.26
CA GLY A 261 -9.44 35.17 -11.17
C GLY A 261 -9.41 36.00 -9.88
N ASP A 262 -10.52 36.64 -9.51
CA ASP A 262 -10.63 37.41 -8.26
C ASP A 262 -10.41 36.53 -7.02
N LYS A 263 -11.01 35.32 -7.01
CA LYS A 263 -10.91 34.37 -5.90
C LYS A 263 -9.56 33.67 -5.81
N GLU A 264 -8.91 33.40 -6.94
CA GLU A 264 -7.54 32.91 -7.02
C GLU A 264 -6.57 33.96 -6.48
N ILE A 265 -6.74 35.24 -6.86
CA ILE A 265 -5.94 36.34 -6.30
C ILE A 265 -6.15 36.44 -4.78
N GLU A 266 -7.39 36.28 -4.29
CA GLU A 266 -7.71 36.27 -2.87
C GLU A 266 -7.10 35.06 -2.14
N PHE A 267 -7.16 33.88 -2.74
CA PHE A 267 -6.57 32.65 -2.25
C PHE A 267 -5.04 32.76 -2.18
N GLU A 268 -4.38 33.18 -3.26
CA GLU A 268 -2.93 33.41 -3.29
C GLU A 268 -2.48 34.46 -2.26
N ARG A 269 -3.28 35.51 -2.06
CA ARG A 269 -3.01 36.52 -1.03
C ARG A 269 -3.14 35.90 0.37
N THR A 270 -4.11 35.02 0.59
CA THR A 270 -4.32 34.33 1.86
C THR A 270 -3.24 33.28 2.12
N CYS A 271 -2.85 32.49 1.13
CA CYS A 271 -1.71 31.58 1.16
C CYS A 271 -0.40 32.31 1.50
N ARG A 272 -0.15 33.45 0.85
CA ARG A 272 1.01 34.30 1.17
C ARG A 272 0.99 34.76 2.62
N LYS A 273 -0.15 35.26 3.10
CA LYS A 273 -0.32 35.66 4.52
C LYS A 273 -0.10 34.49 5.48
N TYR A 274 -0.62 33.31 5.15
CA TYR A 274 -0.43 32.11 5.97
C TYR A 274 1.05 31.71 6.05
N HIS A 275 1.72 31.68 4.90
CA HIS A 275 3.14 31.36 4.83
C HIS A 275 3.99 32.42 5.57
N GLU A 276 3.62 33.69 5.48
CA GLU A 276 4.27 34.79 6.20
C GLU A 276 4.16 34.60 7.72
N ILE A 277 3.01 34.14 8.23
CA ILE A 277 2.81 33.85 9.66
C ILE A 277 3.64 32.65 10.11
N LEU A 278 3.63 31.54 9.36
CA LEU A 278 4.48 30.39 9.68
C LEU A 278 5.95 30.78 9.68
N MET A 279 6.37 31.59 8.71
CA MET A 279 7.74 32.09 8.63
C MET A 279 8.08 33.03 9.80
N GLN A 280 7.11 33.78 10.33
CA GLN A 280 7.28 34.58 11.55
C GLN A 280 7.41 33.71 12.82
N GLU A 281 6.66 32.61 12.90
CA GLU A 281 6.77 31.65 13.98
C GLU A 281 8.14 30.95 13.96
N ASP A 282 8.54 30.40 12.81
CA ASP A 282 9.86 29.82 12.58
C ASP A 282 10.98 30.81 12.94
N LYS A 283 10.82 32.08 12.51
CA LYS A 283 11.76 33.15 12.85
C LYS A 283 11.83 33.39 14.35
N ALA A 284 10.71 33.39 15.06
CA ALA A 284 10.69 33.60 16.51
C ALA A 284 11.46 32.48 17.23
N ILE A 285 11.26 31.24 16.81
CA ILE A 285 11.97 30.06 17.32
C ILE A 285 13.46 30.17 17.01
N MET A 286 13.82 30.34 15.74
CA MET A 286 15.22 30.43 15.29
C MET A 286 15.98 31.59 15.93
N ARG A 287 15.31 32.73 16.18
CA ARG A 287 15.94 33.89 16.84
C ARG A 287 16.29 33.62 18.31
N ASN A 288 15.56 32.73 18.97
CA ASN A 288 15.83 32.35 20.35
C ASN A 288 16.86 31.20 20.45
N SER A 289 17.18 30.54 19.33
CA SER A 289 18.14 29.45 19.27
C SER A 289 19.59 29.94 19.30
N THR A 290 20.47 29.20 20.01
CA THR A 290 21.92 29.49 20.03
C THR A 290 22.63 28.95 18.78
N ILE A 291 22.20 27.79 18.30
CA ILE A 291 22.71 27.14 17.09
C ILE A 291 21.51 26.80 16.22
N ILE A 292 21.61 27.10 14.92
CA ILE A 292 20.60 26.73 13.93
C ILE A 292 21.27 25.77 12.94
N GLY A 293 20.93 24.49 13.05
CA GLY A 293 21.39 23.46 12.11
C GLY A 293 20.42 23.34 10.94
N MET A 294 20.91 23.44 9.71
CA MET A 294 20.09 23.25 8.51
C MET A 294 20.94 22.84 7.31
N THR A 295 20.33 22.14 6.36
CA THR A 295 20.95 21.86 5.06
C THR A 295 21.05 23.14 4.23
N THR A 296 21.96 23.16 3.26
CA THR A 296 22.19 24.35 2.41
C THR A 296 20.98 24.73 1.56
N THR A 297 20.17 23.73 1.15
CA THR A 297 18.91 23.96 0.44
C THR A 297 17.86 24.61 1.35
N CYS A 298 17.77 24.15 2.60
CA CYS A 298 16.90 24.75 3.60
C CYS A 298 17.32 26.20 3.92
N ALA A 299 18.63 26.46 4.02
CA ALA A 299 19.15 27.81 4.23
C ALA A 299 18.81 28.77 3.08
N ALA A 300 18.85 28.29 1.83
CA ALA A 300 18.40 29.08 0.69
C ALA A 300 16.89 29.40 0.76
N ARG A 301 16.07 28.45 1.20
CA ARG A 301 14.63 28.65 1.40
C ARG A 301 14.31 29.66 2.50
N TYR A 302 15.03 29.60 3.63
CA TYR A 302 14.87 30.50 4.77
C TYR A 302 15.76 31.75 4.67
N HIS A 303 16.22 32.12 3.48
CA HIS A 303 17.16 33.22 3.28
C HIS A 303 16.69 34.53 3.92
N SER A 304 15.42 34.92 3.73
CA SER A 304 14.88 36.16 4.34
C SER A 304 14.95 36.14 5.86
N VAL A 305 14.55 35.05 6.49
CA VAL A 305 14.61 34.86 7.95
C VAL A 305 16.05 34.88 8.45
N LEU A 306 16.98 34.20 7.76
CA LEU A 306 18.39 34.22 8.10
C LEU A 306 19.02 35.61 7.95
N GLN A 307 18.62 36.41 6.94
CA GLN A 307 19.06 37.80 6.82
C GLN A 307 18.60 38.65 8.00
N GLU A 308 17.37 38.43 8.48
CA GLU A 308 16.81 39.19 9.59
C GLU A 308 17.37 38.80 10.96
N ILE A 309 17.52 37.49 11.20
CA ILE A 309 18.21 36.97 12.39
C ILE A 309 19.66 37.48 12.39
N GLY A 310 20.29 37.47 11.21
CA GLY A 310 21.66 37.90 11.00
C GLY A 310 22.69 37.08 11.80
N PRO A 311 22.80 35.75 11.59
CA PRO A 311 23.86 34.95 12.18
C PRO A 311 25.22 35.57 11.87
N ARG A 312 26.00 35.82 12.92
CA ARG A 312 27.34 36.41 12.81
C ARG A 312 28.42 35.38 12.50
N ILE A 313 28.21 34.15 12.95
CA ILE A 313 29.12 33.02 12.73
C ILE A 313 28.36 31.99 11.91
N ILE A 314 28.93 31.60 10.78
CA ILE A 314 28.38 30.58 9.90
C ILE A 314 29.42 29.48 9.73
N ILE A 315 29.03 28.24 10.03
CA ILE A 315 29.87 27.06 9.88
C ILE A 315 29.26 26.19 8.78
N VAL A 316 30.06 25.85 7.78
CA VAL A 316 29.67 24.97 6.68
C VAL A 316 30.53 23.72 6.74
N GLU A 317 29.92 22.60 7.09
CA GLU A 317 30.52 21.27 7.03
C GLU A 317 30.43 20.69 5.61
N GLU A 318 31.39 19.84 5.22
CA GLU A 318 31.55 19.32 3.86
C GLU A 318 31.54 20.42 2.78
N ALA A 319 32.08 21.60 3.10
CA ALA A 319 32.08 22.78 2.25
C ALA A 319 32.76 22.56 0.89
N ALA A 320 33.59 21.53 0.78
CA ALA A 320 34.21 21.12 -0.48
C ALA A 320 33.22 20.46 -1.47
N GLU A 321 32.12 19.87 -0.98
CA GLU A 321 31.07 19.21 -1.77
C GLU A 321 29.87 20.15 -2.04
N VAL A 322 29.80 21.30 -1.38
CA VAL A 322 28.72 22.28 -1.55
C VAL A 322 28.99 23.23 -2.72
N LEU A 323 27.98 23.43 -3.58
CA LEU A 323 28.03 24.44 -4.64
C LEU A 323 28.27 25.83 -4.05
N GLU A 324 29.19 26.60 -4.66
CA GLU A 324 29.51 27.95 -4.21
C GLU A 324 28.25 28.83 -4.05
N GLY A 325 27.33 28.76 -5.03
CA GLY A 325 26.10 29.54 -5.00
C GLY A 325 25.25 29.26 -3.76
N HIS A 326 25.20 28.01 -3.29
CA HIS A 326 24.46 27.65 -2.07
C HIS A 326 25.12 28.21 -0.82
N VAL A 327 26.46 28.20 -0.73
CA VAL A 327 27.15 28.81 0.41
C VAL A 327 26.88 30.31 0.45
N ILE A 328 26.99 31.00 -0.68
CA ILE A 328 26.77 32.46 -0.76
C ILE A 328 25.35 32.84 -0.33
N THR A 329 24.33 32.09 -0.75
CA THR A 329 22.94 32.38 -0.35
C THR A 329 22.67 32.14 1.13
N THR A 330 23.48 31.31 1.82
CA THR A 330 23.35 31.15 3.28
C THR A 330 23.95 32.32 4.08
N LEU A 331 24.82 33.13 3.47
CA LEU A 331 25.53 34.19 4.20
C LEU A 331 24.60 35.35 4.56
N SER A 332 24.55 35.68 5.86
CA SER A 332 23.82 36.86 6.34
C SER A 332 24.62 38.15 6.10
N ARG A 333 23.94 39.28 5.91
CA ARG A 333 24.57 40.62 5.87
C ARG A 333 25.37 40.97 7.12
N ARG A 334 25.13 40.26 8.23
CA ARG A 334 25.82 40.43 9.51
C ARG A 334 26.86 39.34 9.77
N CYS A 335 27.16 38.49 8.79
CA CYS A 335 28.20 37.48 8.93
C CYS A 335 29.55 38.15 9.14
N GLU A 336 30.14 37.93 10.31
CA GLU A 336 31.46 38.41 10.74
C GLU A 336 32.51 37.30 10.60
N GLN A 337 32.11 36.03 10.74
CA GLN A 337 32.99 34.87 10.66
C GLN A 337 32.36 33.73 9.85
N LEU A 338 33.04 33.31 8.79
CA LEU A 338 32.68 32.14 7.98
C LEU A 338 33.73 31.04 8.18
N ILE A 339 33.30 29.88 8.66
CA ILE A 339 34.15 28.70 8.87
C ILE A 339 33.73 27.64 7.85
N LEU A 340 34.62 27.33 6.92
CA LEU A 340 34.39 26.29 5.92
C LEU A 340 35.23 25.08 6.28
N ILE A 341 34.57 23.96 6.59
CA ILE A 341 35.21 22.69 6.91
C ILE A 341 34.95 21.74 5.75
N GLY A 342 35.99 21.21 5.13
CA GLY A 342 35.84 20.29 4.02
C GLY A 342 37.17 19.86 3.45
N ASP A 343 37.11 18.92 2.51
CA ASP A 343 38.28 18.35 1.86
C ASP A 343 38.18 18.43 0.34
N HIS A 344 38.82 19.45 -0.24
CA HIS A 344 38.89 19.66 -1.70
C HIS A 344 39.61 18.54 -2.49
N LYS A 345 40.22 17.57 -1.80
CA LYS A 345 40.78 16.36 -2.41
C LYS A 345 39.80 15.18 -2.41
N GLN A 346 38.62 15.30 -1.78
CA GLN A 346 37.49 14.36 -1.86
C GLN A 346 36.43 14.85 -2.86
N LEU A 347 35.16 14.42 -2.80
CA LEU A 347 34.19 14.74 -3.86
C LEU A 347 33.96 16.24 -4.01
N LYS A 348 33.70 16.62 -5.26
CA LYS A 348 33.31 17.97 -5.66
C LYS A 348 31.79 18.08 -5.74
N PRO A 349 31.23 19.29 -5.70
CA PRO A 349 29.83 19.54 -5.97
C PRO A 349 29.45 18.99 -7.35
N LYS A 350 28.22 18.48 -7.48
CA LYS A 350 27.72 17.91 -8.75
C LYS A 350 26.60 18.79 -9.32
N PRO A 351 26.90 19.66 -10.30
CA PRO A 351 25.87 20.33 -11.07
C PRO A 351 25.01 19.32 -11.84
N THR A 352 23.69 19.53 -11.86
CA THR A 352 22.74 18.70 -12.63
C THR A 352 23.11 18.66 -14.12
N VAL A 353 23.62 19.78 -14.64
CA VAL A 353 24.05 19.90 -16.04
C VAL A 353 25.56 19.71 -16.16
N TYR A 354 25.98 18.58 -16.74
CA TYR A 354 27.39 18.22 -16.93
C TYR A 354 28.22 19.29 -17.67
N LYS A 355 27.64 19.96 -18.67
CA LYS A 355 28.31 21.04 -19.40
C LYS A 355 28.69 22.21 -18.49
N LEU A 356 27.85 22.54 -17.50
CA LEU A 356 28.14 23.63 -16.55
C LEU A 356 29.33 23.30 -15.65
N ALA A 357 29.49 22.03 -15.25
CA ALA A 357 30.69 21.59 -14.55
C ALA A 357 31.94 21.73 -15.43
N ARG A 358 31.91 21.24 -16.67
CA ARG A 358 33.12 21.17 -17.51
C ARG A 358 33.53 22.48 -18.17
N GLU A 359 32.57 23.22 -18.75
CA GLU A 359 32.84 24.45 -19.49
C GLU A 359 32.93 25.67 -18.57
N TYR A 360 32.12 25.70 -17.50
CA TYR A 360 31.98 26.86 -16.62
C TYR A 360 32.52 26.62 -15.20
N LYS A 361 33.03 25.42 -14.89
CA LYS A 361 33.62 25.05 -13.58
C LYS A 361 32.67 25.26 -12.40
N LEU A 362 31.38 25.01 -12.61
CA LEU A 362 30.38 25.13 -11.55
C LEU A 362 30.52 24.02 -10.47
N ASP A 363 31.32 23.00 -10.75
CA ASP A 363 31.77 21.97 -9.80
C ASP A 363 32.97 22.42 -8.94
N LEU A 364 33.35 23.69 -8.99
CA LEU A 364 34.34 24.27 -8.06
C LEU A 364 33.61 24.83 -6.83
N SER A 365 33.87 24.25 -5.65
CA SER A 365 33.30 24.77 -4.40
C SER A 365 33.97 26.07 -3.97
N LEU A 366 33.27 26.84 -3.11
CA LEU A 366 33.85 28.04 -2.50
C LEU A 366 35.12 27.71 -1.72
N PHE A 367 35.12 26.59 -1.01
CA PHE A 367 36.28 26.10 -0.26
C PHE A 367 37.48 25.87 -1.20
N GLU A 368 37.30 25.10 -2.27
CA GLU A 368 38.37 24.81 -3.22
C GLU A 368 38.86 26.08 -3.92
N ARG A 369 37.95 27.00 -4.26
CA ARG A 369 38.32 28.29 -4.87
C ARG A 369 39.19 29.14 -3.94
N LEU A 370 38.84 29.23 -2.66
CA LEU A 370 39.62 29.98 -1.66
C LEU A 370 41.00 29.34 -1.44
N ALA A 371 41.06 28.02 -1.36
CA ALA A 371 42.32 27.27 -1.26
C ALA A 371 43.23 27.54 -2.48
N ASN A 372 42.67 27.47 -3.69
CA ASN A 372 43.41 27.77 -4.93
C ASN A 372 43.90 29.23 -5.01
N ASN A 373 43.17 30.15 -4.38
CA ASN A 373 43.57 31.55 -4.24
C ASN A 373 44.56 31.80 -3.09
N LYS A 374 45.18 30.74 -2.56
CA LYS A 374 46.22 30.78 -1.52
C LYS A 374 45.74 31.35 -0.19
N LEU A 375 44.44 31.23 0.11
CA LEU A 375 44.00 31.36 1.50
C LEU A 375 44.66 30.24 2.31
N ASP A 376 45.13 30.56 3.52
CA ASP A 376 45.76 29.58 4.39
C ASP A 376 44.73 28.53 4.83
N VAL A 377 44.89 27.29 4.35
CA VAL A 377 44.02 26.16 4.69
C VAL A 377 44.71 25.34 5.76
N GLN A 378 44.15 25.38 6.97
CA GLN A 378 44.64 24.58 8.10
C GLN A 378 44.24 23.11 7.89
N CYS A 379 45.23 22.24 7.66
CA CYS A 379 45.01 20.82 7.40
C CYS A 379 45.24 19.99 8.68
N LEU A 380 44.22 19.23 9.08
CA LEU A 380 44.35 18.24 10.15
C LEU A 380 45.10 17.01 9.62
N ALA A 381 46.36 16.86 10.03
CA ALA A 381 47.25 15.84 9.48
C ALA A 381 47.17 14.47 10.18
N LEU A 382 46.57 14.38 11.37
CA LEU A 382 46.53 13.17 12.19
C LEU A 382 45.22 12.40 11.94
N GLN A 383 45.30 11.16 11.49
CA GLN A 383 44.15 10.33 11.17
C GLN A 383 43.92 9.23 12.24
N HIS A 384 42.64 9.00 12.56
CA HIS A 384 42.19 8.07 13.60
C HIS A 384 41.34 6.91 13.05
N ARG A 385 41.15 6.82 11.74
CA ARG A 385 40.22 5.88 11.10
C ARG A 385 40.91 4.59 10.68
N MET A 386 41.93 4.71 9.85
CA MET A 386 42.43 3.65 8.98
C MET A 386 43.69 3.03 9.57
N ARG A 387 43.85 1.71 9.45
CA ARG A 387 45.12 1.04 9.76
C ARG A 387 46.28 1.65 8.93
N PRO A 388 47.52 1.74 9.45
CA PRO A 388 48.68 2.31 8.73
C PRO A 388 48.95 1.74 7.34
N GLN A 389 48.55 0.50 7.05
CA GLN A 389 48.69 -0.10 5.72
C GLN A 389 47.83 0.62 4.66
N ILE A 390 46.63 1.07 5.04
CA ILE A 390 45.70 1.81 4.17
C ILE A 390 46.14 3.27 4.08
N SER A 391 46.44 3.91 5.21
CA SER A 391 46.82 5.33 5.24
C SER A 391 48.11 5.61 4.47
N LYS A 392 49.10 4.68 4.50
CA LYS A 392 50.34 4.77 3.70
C LYS A 392 50.07 4.85 2.20
N MET A 393 49.01 4.21 1.71
CA MET A 393 48.59 4.36 0.32
C MET A 393 48.04 5.77 0.09
N LEU A 394 47.19 6.27 0.99
CA LEU A 394 46.64 7.62 0.88
C LEU A 394 47.68 8.73 1.02
N LYS A 395 48.89 8.46 1.54
CA LYS A 395 50.00 9.43 1.51
C LYS A 395 50.41 9.86 0.10
N ILE A 396 50.01 9.10 -0.92
CA ILE A 396 50.13 9.50 -2.33
C ILE A 396 49.33 10.80 -2.59
N ILE A 397 48.15 10.93 -1.98
CA ILE A 397 47.24 12.10 -2.10
C ILE A 397 47.51 13.11 -0.98
N TYR A 398 47.78 12.64 0.25
CA TYR A 398 48.06 13.45 1.43
C TYR A 398 49.46 13.19 2.00
N PRO A 399 50.52 13.83 1.47
CA PRO A 399 51.91 13.55 1.85
C PRO A 399 52.21 13.69 3.35
N ASN A 400 51.49 14.60 4.03
CA ASN A 400 51.71 14.93 5.44
C ASN A 400 50.86 14.09 6.41
N LEU A 401 50.07 13.11 5.93
CA LEU A 401 49.19 12.30 6.76
C LEU A 401 49.99 11.47 7.79
N LYS A 402 49.58 11.53 9.04
CA LYS A 402 50.15 10.82 10.19
C LYS A 402 49.10 9.93 10.81
N ASP A 403 49.54 8.78 11.32
CA ASP A 403 48.66 7.80 11.96
C ASP A 403 48.64 8.04 13.47
N HIS A 404 47.45 8.03 14.07
CA HIS A 404 47.31 8.02 15.52
C HIS A 404 47.60 6.62 16.09
N GLU A 405 48.15 6.52 17.30
CA GLU A 405 48.55 5.24 17.93
C GLU A 405 47.40 4.22 18.01
N VAL A 406 46.15 4.71 18.13
CA VAL A 406 44.94 3.88 18.19
C VAL A 406 44.76 2.96 16.97
N VAL A 407 45.19 3.40 15.78
CA VAL A 407 45.01 2.63 14.54
C VAL A 407 46.10 1.58 14.32
N GLU A 408 47.19 1.64 15.08
CA GLU A 408 48.29 0.68 14.99
C GLU A 408 47.89 -0.66 15.61
N ASN A 409 47.02 -0.62 16.63
CA ASN A 409 46.64 -1.77 17.46
C ASN A 409 45.32 -2.43 17.04
N TYR A 410 44.77 -2.12 15.86
CA TYR A 410 43.57 -2.82 15.39
C TYR A 410 43.78 -4.34 15.27
N ASP A 411 42.71 -5.11 15.45
CA ASP A 411 42.70 -6.56 15.22
C ASP A 411 42.82 -6.91 13.74
N LYS A 412 43.53 -7.99 13.45
CA LYS A 412 43.65 -8.51 12.07
C LYS A 412 42.30 -9.04 11.57
N VAL A 413 42.09 -8.99 10.26
CA VAL A 413 40.91 -9.58 9.64
C VAL A 413 41.02 -11.11 9.72
N LEU A 414 40.04 -11.75 10.35
CA LEU A 414 40.01 -13.19 10.57
C LEU A 414 39.89 -13.95 9.25
N GLY A 415 40.62 -15.06 9.13
CA GLY A 415 40.56 -15.97 8.00
C GLY A 415 41.23 -15.48 6.71
N ILE A 416 41.78 -14.25 6.67
CA ILE A 416 42.45 -13.69 5.50
C ILE A 416 43.87 -13.28 5.87
N SER A 417 44.88 -13.68 5.08
CA SER A 417 46.29 -13.43 5.45
C SER A 417 46.68 -11.96 5.46
N GLU A 418 46.09 -11.16 4.57
CA GLU A 418 46.37 -9.74 4.42
C GLU A 418 45.13 -8.92 4.78
N ASN A 419 45.32 -7.83 5.54
CA ASN A 419 44.23 -6.88 5.86
C ASN A 419 43.93 -5.93 4.69
N VAL A 420 44.89 -5.74 3.78
CA VAL A 420 44.73 -4.94 2.57
C VAL A 420 45.16 -5.79 1.39
N TYR A 421 44.28 -5.95 0.40
CA TYR A 421 44.62 -6.75 -0.78
C TYR A 421 43.90 -6.29 -2.04
N PHE A 422 44.64 -6.31 -3.15
CA PHE A 422 44.19 -5.94 -4.49
C PHE A 422 44.07 -7.22 -5.33
N ILE A 423 42.84 -7.62 -5.63
CA ILE A 423 42.49 -8.80 -6.43
C ILE A 423 42.49 -8.41 -7.92
N ASP A 424 43.53 -8.81 -8.64
CA ASP A 424 43.71 -8.50 -10.07
C ASP A 424 43.02 -9.53 -10.97
N HIS A 425 42.20 -9.07 -11.93
CA HIS A 425 41.57 -9.92 -12.95
C HIS A 425 41.58 -9.25 -14.33
N ARG A 426 41.26 -10.03 -15.37
CA ARG A 426 41.13 -9.55 -16.77
C ARG A 426 39.76 -9.82 -17.39
N GLU A 427 38.78 -10.27 -16.58
CA GLU A 427 37.40 -10.51 -17.03
C GLU A 427 36.74 -9.21 -17.51
N THR A 428 36.05 -9.27 -18.64
CA THR A 428 35.44 -8.11 -19.31
C THR A 428 34.14 -7.66 -18.64
N GLU A 429 33.87 -6.36 -18.71
CA GLU A 429 32.61 -5.77 -18.25
C GLU A 429 31.44 -6.19 -19.18
N SER A 430 30.23 -6.28 -18.63
CA SER A 430 29.01 -6.58 -19.40
C SER A 430 28.44 -5.29 -20.01
N PRO A 431 28.12 -5.27 -21.33
CA PRO A 431 27.46 -4.12 -21.94
C PRO A 431 25.98 -4.11 -21.54
N GLU A 432 25.58 -3.16 -20.69
CA GLU A 432 24.16 -2.91 -20.38
C GLU A 432 23.49 -2.09 -21.48
N LYS A 433 22.20 -2.31 -21.72
CA LYS A 433 21.40 -1.61 -22.76
C LYS A 433 21.23 -0.11 -22.49
N ASP A 434 21.46 0.33 -21.24
CA ASP A 434 21.49 1.74 -20.87
C ASP A 434 22.92 2.28 -20.99
N LEU A 435 23.13 3.17 -21.96
CA LEU A 435 24.40 3.80 -22.36
C LEU A 435 25.17 4.55 -21.24
N ARG A 436 24.75 4.49 -19.97
CA ARG A 436 25.32 5.27 -18.85
C ARG A 436 25.83 4.45 -17.67
N SER A 437 25.62 3.13 -17.63
CA SER A 437 25.95 2.30 -16.47
C SER A 437 26.70 1.03 -16.88
N HIS A 438 27.61 0.55 -16.02
CA HIS A 438 28.45 -0.61 -16.27
C HIS A 438 28.37 -1.61 -15.11
N SER A 439 28.51 -2.89 -15.42
CA SER A 439 28.58 -3.98 -14.44
C SER A 439 29.62 -5.03 -14.85
N ASN A 440 30.18 -5.73 -13.87
CA ASN A 440 31.13 -6.81 -14.04
C ASN A 440 30.70 -7.99 -13.16
N LYS A 441 30.21 -9.04 -13.84
CA LYS A 441 29.64 -10.23 -13.17
C LYS A 441 30.69 -10.96 -12.33
N HIS A 442 31.91 -11.06 -12.83
CA HIS A 442 33.00 -11.72 -12.13
C HIS A 442 33.32 -11.01 -10.81
N GLU A 443 33.47 -9.67 -10.86
CA GLU A 443 33.71 -8.89 -9.65
C GLU A 443 32.55 -9.02 -8.65
N ALA A 444 31.31 -8.97 -9.13
CA ALA A 444 30.14 -9.08 -8.27
C ALA A 444 30.10 -10.46 -7.56
N GLU A 445 30.27 -11.55 -8.31
CA GLU A 445 30.28 -12.90 -7.76
C GLU A 445 31.42 -13.10 -6.76
N TYR A 446 32.61 -12.59 -7.07
CA TYR A 446 33.76 -12.71 -6.17
C TYR A 446 33.52 -11.99 -4.84
N LEU A 447 33.03 -10.74 -4.88
CA LEU A 447 32.78 -9.98 -3.65
C LEU A 447 31.63 -10.55 -2.82
N VAL A 448 30.60 -11.12 -3.45
CA VAL A 448 29.51 -11.78 -2.72
C VAL A 448 30.01 -13.02 -1.99
N GLU A 449 30.83 -13.85 -2.64
CA GLU A 449 31.42 -15.03 -1.99
C GLU A 449 32.43 -14.64 -0.90
N LEU A 450 33.22 -13.58 -1.11
CA LEU A 450 34.12 -13.04 -0.08
C LEU A 450 33.35 -12.48 1.12
N CYS A 451 32.26 -11.75 0.88
CA CYS A 451 31.38 -11.23 1.92
C CYS A 451 30.77 -12.40 2.73
N ARG A 452 30.26 -13.43 2.05
CA ARG A 452 29.74 -14.64 2.69
C ARG A 452 30.81 -15.31 3.54
N TYR A 453 32.03 -15.45 3.02
CA TYR A 453 33.15 -16.00 3.76
C TYR A 453 33.44 -15.22 5.04
N LEU A 454 33.48 -13.88 4.99
CA LEU A 454 33.68 -13.02 6.15
C LEU A 454 32.55 -13.15 7.19
N LEU A 455 31.29 -13.24 6.76
CA LEU A 455 30.16 -13.52 7.66
C LEU A 455 30.33 -14.88 8.36
N LEU A 456 30.86 -15.89 7.67
CA LEU A 456 31.18 -17.20 8.24
C LEU A 456 32.37 -17.18 9.20
N GLN A 457 33.27 -16.18 9.09
CA GLN A 457 34.34 -15.92 10.07
C GLN A 457 33.81 -15.34 11.40
N GLY A 458 32.54 -14.92 11.44
CA GLY A 458 31.90 -14.37 12.64
C GLY A 458 31.78 -12.85 12.66
N TYR A 459 32.09 -12.16 11.56
CA TYR A 459 31.81 -10.71 11.44
C TYR A 459 30.30 -10.46 11.37
N SER A 460 29.82 -9.43 12.05
CA SER A 460 28.42 -9.02 11.92
C SER A 460 28.20 -8.35 10.55
N PRO A 461 26.99 -8.48 9.96
CA PRO A 461 26.67 -7.82 8.70
C PRO A 461 26.95 -6.31 8.69
N SER A 462 26.70 -5.63 9.81
CA SER A 462 26.94 -4.20 9.98
C SER A 462 28.42 -3.79 9.90
N GLN A 463 29.36 -4.71 10.15
CA GLN A 463 30.81 -4.45 10.08
C GLN A 463 31.38 -4.50 8.65
N ILE A 464 30.56 -4.89 7.66
CA ILE A 464 30.98 -5.08 6.28
C ILE A 464 30.20 -4.12 5.39
N THR A 465 30.89 -3.45 4.47
CA THR A 465 30.25 -2.68 3.41
C THR A 465 30.85 -3.03 2.05
N VAL A 466 29.97 -3.27 1.08
CA VAL A 466 30.35 -3.49 -0.32
C VAL A 466 30.15 -2.17 -1.08
N LEU A 467 31.24 -1.61 -1.57
CA LEU A 467 31.27 -0.40 -2.37
C LEU A 467 31.50 -0.74 -3.84
N THR A 468 30.85 0.04 -4.69
CA THR A 468 31.07 -0.02 -6.15
C THR A 468 31.08 1.38 -6.75
N THR A 469 31.74 1.54 -7.88
CA THR A 469 31.81 2.83 -8.59
C THR A 469 30.68 3.06 -9.59
N TYR A 470 29.85 2.06 -9.87
CA TYR A 470 28.78 2.14 -10.87
C TYR A 470 27.44 1.60 -10.36
N SER A 471 26.35 2.26 -10.72
CA SER A 471 24.98 1.87 -10.32
C SER A 471 24.57 0.51 -10.90
N GLY A 472 24.99 0.15 -12.10
CA GLY A 472 24.72 -1.15 -12.72
C GLY A 472 25.30 -2.29 -11.90
N GLN A 473 26.55 -2.13 -11.44
CA GLN A 473 27.16 -3.05 -10.50
C GLN A 473 26.44 -3.10 -9.15
N LEU A 474 25.90 -1.97 -8.66
CA LEU A 474 25.09 -1.95 -7.44
C LEU A 474 23.86 -2.85 -7.58
N PHE A 475 23.14 -2.77 -8.71
CA PHE A 475 22.00 -3.65 -8.99
C PHE A 475 22.43 -5.11 -9.11
N GLU A 476 23.55 -5.37 -9.80
CA GLU A 476 24.10 -6.71 -10.01
C GLU A 476 24.52 -7.39 -8.68
N LEU A 477 25.13 -6.62 -7.77
CA LEU A 477 25.46 -7.04 -6.39
C LEU A 477 24.21 -7.30 -5.58
N LYS A 478 23.24 -6.37 -5.57
CA LYS A 478 21.97 -6.54 -4.84
C LYS A 478 21.17 -7.75 -5.34
N TYR A 479 21.19 -8.03 -6.64
CA TYR A 479 20.55 -9.20 -7.22
C TYR A 479 21.16 -10.51 -6.71
N ARG A 480 22.49 -10.56 -6.50
CA ARG A 480 23.21 -11.74 -6.02
C ARG A 480 23.25 -11.89 -4.50
N MET A 481 22.88 -10.85 -3.74
CA MET A 481 22.87 -10.86 -2.28
C MET A 481 21.44 -11.01 -1.74
N PRO A 482 20.92 -12.24 -1.60
CA PRO A 482 19.58 -12.46 -1.06
C PRO A 482 19.48 -11.96 0.39
N LYS A 483 18.38 -11.27 0.72
CA LYS A 483 18.16 -10.68 2.05
C LYS A 483 18.32 -11.70 3.18
N ALA A 484 17.82 -12.92 3.03
CA ALA A 484 17.89 -13.96 4.06
C ALA A 484 19.31 -14.32 4.54
N GLU A 485 20.34 -14.04 3.74
CA GLU A 485 21.73 -14.35 4.07
C GLU A 485 22.56 -13.10 4.41
N PHE A 486 22.29 -11.98 3.74
CA PHE A 486 23.11 -10.75 3.83
C PHE A 486 22.38 -9.59 4.53
N GLU A 487 21.32 -9.87 5.29
CA GLU A 487 20.59 -8.85 6.03
C GLU A 487 21.53 -8.04 6.95
N GLY A 488 21.50 -6.72 6.79
CA GLY A 488 22.37 -5.79 7.52
C GLY A 488 23.70 -5.46 6.84
N VAL A 489 24.09 -6.15 5.76
CA VAL A 489 25.27 -5.74 4.95
C VAL A 489 24.90 -4.54 4.09
N ARG A 490 25.68 -3.46 4.17
CA ARG A 490 25.45 -2.27 3.34
C ARG A 490 26.10 -2.43 1.96
N VAL A 491 25.32 -2.16 0.91
CA VAL A 491 25.78 -2.15 -0.49
C VAL A 491 25.39 -0.81 -1.12
N THR A 492 26.38 -0.01 -1.55
CA THR A 492 26.12 1.33 -2.11
C THR A 492 27.21 1.75 -3.10
N VAL A 493 26.93 2.82 -3.85
CA VAL A 493 27.94 3.49 -4.69
C VAL A 493 28.86 4.36 -3.84
N VAL A 494 30.14 4.47 -4.23
CA VAL A 494 31.16 5.27 -3.52
C VAL A 494 30.71 6.71 -3.29
N ASP A 495 30.03 7.30 -4.28
CA ASP A 495 29.53 8.68 -4.23
C ASP A 495 28.51 8.90 -3.09
N ASN A 496 27.77 7.88 -2.68
CA ASN A 496 26.75 7.95 -1.63
C ASN A 496 27.28 7.43 -0.27
N TYR A 497 28.61 7.34 -0.12
CA TYR A 497 29.27 6.82 1.07
C TYR A 497 30.31 7.80 1.65
N GLN A 498 30.24 9.07 1.24
CA GLN A 498 31.05 10.14 1.82
C GLN A 498 30.62 10.40 3.28
N GLY A 499 31.57 10.87 4.09
CA GLY A 499 31.38 11.01 5.55
C GLY A 499 31.40 9.69 6.32
N GLU A 500 31.14 8.56 5.66
CA GLU A 500 30.99 7.26 6.33
C GLU A 500 32.26 6.41 6.36
N GLU A 501 32.27 5.41 7.25
CA GLU A 501 33.34 4.44 7.45
C GLU A 501 32.80 3.07 7.92
N ASN A 502 33.56 2.00 7.68
CA ASN A 502 33.27 0.68 8.24
C ASN A 502 34.54 -0.12 8.56
N ASP A 503 34.41 -1.16 9.37
CA ASP A 503 35.50 -2.06 9.74
C ASP A 503 36.12 -2.72 8.50
N ILE A 504 35.29 -3.28 7.62
CA ILE A 504 35.72 -3.96 6.39
C ILE A 504 35.00 -3.38 5.17
N ILE A 505 35.79 -2.96 4.17
CA ILE A 505 35.29 -2.51 2.86
C ILE A 505 35.69 -3.48 1.77
N LEU A 506 34.70 -3.91 1.00
CA LEU A 506 34.85 -4.68 -0.23
C LEU A 506 34.55 -3.75 -1.41
N LEU A 507 35.55 -3.44 -2.24
CA LEU A 507 35.44 -2.43 -3.30
C LEU A 507 35.54 -3.07 -4.69
N SER A 508 34.50 -2.90 -5.52
CA SER A 508 34.48 -3.26 -6.94
C SER A 508 34.74 -2.04 -7.82
N LEU A 509 35.70 -2.15 -8.75
CA LEU A 509 36.08 -1.10 -9.68
C LEU A 509 35.38 -1.21 -11.05
N VAL A 510 34.85 -2.40 -11.38
CA VAL A 510 33.99 -2.71 -12.53
C VAL A 510 34.68 -2.66 -13.89
N ARG A 511 35.43 -1.59 -14.17
CA ARG A 511 35.91 -1.29 -15.52
C ARG A 511 36.94 -2.29 -15.99
N SER A 512 36.65 -2.91 -17.14
CA SER A 512 37.51 -3.84 -17.83
C SER A 512 37.04 -3.98 -19.28
N ASN A 513 37.63 -3.19 -20.19
CA ASN A 513 37.22 -3.10 -21.59
C ASN A 513 38.44 -2.97 -22.52
N GLU A 514 38.24 -3.31 -23.80
CA GLU A 514 39.28 -3.27 -24.82
C GLU A 514 39.70 -1.84 -25.19
N ASP A 515 38.76 -0.88 -25.11
CA ASP A 515 39.01 0.54 -25.39
C ASP A 515 39.93 1.22 -24.36
N GLY A 516 40.16 0.58 -23.21
CA GLY A 516 40.94 1.12 -22.11
C GLY A 516 40.32 2.38 -21.51
N THR A 517 38.99 2.47 -21.48
CA THR A 517 38.25 3.59 -20.89
C THR A 517 37.94 3.28 -19.42
N ILE A 518 38.40 4.16 -18.53
CA ILE A 518 38.28 3.97 -17.07
C ILE A 518 37.22 4.87 -16.42
N GLY A 519 36.65 5.81 -17.19
CA GLY A 519 35.54 6.68 -16.77
C GLY A 519 35.73 7.32 -15.39
N PHE A 520 34.82 6.99 -14.47
CA PHE A 520 34.75 7.42 -13.07
C PHE A 520 36.10 7.31 -12.34
N LEU A 521 36.86 6.25 -12.62
CA LEU A 521 38.13 5.94 -11.95
C LEU A 521 39.29 6.85 -12.36
N LYS A 522 39.08 7.76 -13.31
CA LYS A 522 40.06 8.78 -13.70
C LYS A 522 40.14 9.93 -12.69
N GLU A 523 39.05 10.19 -11.97
CA GLU A 523 38.98 11.32 -11.04
C GLU A 523 39.62 10.95 -9.69
N GLU A 524 40.77 11.57 -9.40
CA GLU A 524 41.54 11.38 -8.16
C GLU A 524 40.68 11.54 -6.90
N ASN A 525 39.79 12.53 -6.90
CA ASN A 525 38.85 12.82 -5.82
C ASN A 525 37.99 11.61 -5.43
N ARG A 526 37.47 10.87 -6.41
CA ARG A 526 36.63 9.69 -6.18
C ARG A 526 37.44 8.49 -5.73
N VAL A 527 38.66 8.34 -6.27
CA VAL A 527 39.60 7.29 -5.84
C VAL A 527 39.99 7.51 -4.37
N CYS A 528 40.23 8.75 -3.96
CA CYS A 528 40.49 9.10 -2.57
C CYS A 528 39.36 8.62 -1.66
N VAL A 529 38.12 8.92 -2.01
CA VAL A 529 36.94 8.48 -1.25
C VAL A 529 36.86 6.97 -1.21
N ALA A 530 36.99 6.27 -2.34
CA ALA A 530 36.89 4.81 -2.38
C ALA A 530 37.95 4.10 -1.51
N MET A 531 39.16 4.64 -1.46
CA MET A 531 40.31 4.05 -0.77
C MET A 531 40.38 4.36 0.74
N SER A 532 39.53 5.25 1.27
CA SER A 532 39.64 5.81 2.63
C SER A 532 38.52 5.43 3.60
N ARG A 533 37.64 4.48 3.22
CA ARG A 533 36.44 4.12 4.00
C ARG A 533 36.65 2.98 5.00
N ALA A 534 37.72 2.20 4.82
CA ALA A 534 38.01 1.03 5.64
C ALA A 534 38.82 1.37 6.89
N LYS A 535 38.38 0.89 8.05
CA LYS A 535 39.15 1.00 9.30
C LYS A 535 40.18 -0.12 9.41
N LYS A 536 39.73 -1.38 9.30
CA LYS A 536 40.54 -2.57 9.58
C LYS A 536 40.96 -3.32 8.31
N GLY A 537 40.01 -3.54 7.39
CA GLY A 537 40.20 -4.36 6.19
C GLY A 537 39.75 -3.69 4.89
N LEU A 538 40.60 -3.70 3.86
CA LEU A 538 40.30 -3.16 2.54
C LEU A 538 40.63 -4.17 1.43
N TYR A 539 39.59 -4.64 0.73
CA TYR A 539 39.72 -5.60 -0.36
C TYR A 539 39.19 -4.99 -1.64
N VAL A 540 40.08 -4.75 -2.61
CA VAL A 540 39.75 -4.07 -3.87
C VAL A 540 39.88 -5.06 -5.03
N ILE A 541 38.84 -5.20 -5.84
CA ILE A 541 38.86 -6.03 -7.06
C ILE A 541 38.75 -5.17 -8.31
N GLY A 542 39.57 -5.45 -9.32
CA GLY A 542 39.54 -4.73 -10.59
C GLY A 542 40.64 -5.16 -11.57
N ASN A 543 40.59 -4.60 -12.77
CA ASN A 543 41.63 -4.77 -13.79
C ASN A 543 42.76 -3.74 -13.62
N PHE A 544 43.75 -4.06 -12.78
CA PHE A 544 44.80 -3.10 -12.39
C PHE A 544 45.82 -2.83 -13.50
N GLU A 545 46.00 -3.75 -14.44
CA GLU A 545 46.84 -3.54 -15.61
C GLU A 545 46.26 -2.43 -16.51
N MET A 546 44.96 -2.51 -16.80
CA MET A 546 44.27 -1.45 -17.55
C MET A 546 44.31 -0.13 -16.78
N LEU A 547 43.96 -0.13 -15.49
CA LEU A 547 43.91 1.09 -14.67
C LEU A 547 45.27 1.78 -14.55
N SER A 548 46.35 1.02 -14.33
CA SER A 548 47.71 1.56 -14.21
C SER A 548 48.26 2.12 -15.53
N SER A 549 47.82 1.60 -16.68
CA SER A 549 48.22 2.13 -17.98
C SER A 549 47.55 3.47 -18.33
N LYS A 550 46.36 3.73 -17.79
CA LYS A 550 45.52 4.89 -18.16
C LYS A 550 45.46 5.99 -17.11
N SER A 551 45.84 5.71 -15.86
CA SER A 551 45.81 6.67 -14.76
C SER A 551 47.09 6.67 -13.94
N THR A 552 47.66 7.86 -13.74
CA THR A 552 48.90 8.06 -12.98
C THR A 552 48.75 7.68 -11.50
N ILE A 553 47.59 7.99 -10.91
CA ILE A 553 47.32 7.69 -9.51
C ILE A 553 47.13 6.19 -9.28
N TRP A 554 46.39 5.51 -10.16
CA TRP A 554 46.25 4.05 -10.09
C TRP A 554 47.59 3.36 -10.30
N ARG A 555 48.45 3.86 -11.19
CA ARG A 555 49.82 3.36 -11.32
C ARG A 555 50.60 3.46 -10.01
N GLN A 556 50.54 4.59 -9.32
CA GLN A 556 51.21 4.77 -8.03
C GLN A 556 50.64 3.83 -6.94
N PHE A 557 49.32 3.67 -6.86
CA PHE A 557 48.69 2.72 -5.94
C PHE A 557 49.09 1.27 -6.24
N VAL A 558 49.07 0.88 -7.52
CA VAL A 558 49.43 -0.46 -7.97
C VAL A 558 50.92 -0.73 -7.73
N ASP A 559 51.81 0.22 -8.02
CA ASP A 559 53.25 0.08 -7.77
C ASP A 559 53.55 -0.02 -6.26
N HIS A 560 52.83 0.75 -5.43
CA HIS A 560 52.90 0.62 -3.97
C HIS A 560 52.40 -0.77 -3.51
N ALA A 561 51.27 -1.24 -4.04
CA ALA A 561 50.73 -2.56 -3.70
C ALA A 561 51.67 -3.69 -4.14
N ARG A 562 52.28 -3.59 -5.33
CA ARG A 562 53.30 -4.54 -5.84
C ARG A 562 54.54 -4.56 -4.94
N LYS A 563 55.06 -3.39 -4.57
CA LYS A 563 56.24 -3.27 -3.70
C LYS A 563 56.02 -3.94 -2.34
N ASN A 564 54.82 -3.82 -1.79
CA ASN A 564 54.46 -4.40 -0.48
C ASN A 564 53.84 -5.81 -0.57
N ARG A 565 53.71 -6.38 -1.78
CA ARG A 565 53.11 -7.71 -2.04
C ARG A 565 51.63 -7.85 -1.62
N PHE A 566 50.85 -6.77 -1.71
CA PHE A 566 49.41 -6.73 -1.43
C PHE A 566 48.55 -6.73 -2.71
N ILE A 567 49.06 -7.26 -3.81
CA ILE A 567 48.35 -7.38 -5.09
C ILE A 567 48.64 -8.73 -5.74
N GLY A 568 47.62 -9.34 -6.32
CA GLY A 568 47.74 -10.58 -7.09
C GLY A 568 46.40 -11.13 -7.52
N LYS A 569 46.41 -12.20 -8.31
CA LYS A 569 45.19 -12.86 -8.81
C LYS A 569 44.43 -13.65 -7.75
N LYS A 570 45.16 -14.14 -6.73
CA LYS A 570 44.63 -15.03 -5.70
C LYS A 570 44.71 -14.38 -4.33
N LEU A 571 43.60 -14.44 -3.58
CA LEU A 571 43.53 -14.05 -2.18
C LEU A 571 43.83 -15.27 -1.30
N ARG A 572 44.73 -15.12 -0.32
CA ARG A 572 45.09 -16.20 0.60
C ARG A 572 44.20 -16.18 1.82
N LEU A 573 43.42 -17.25 1.96
CA LEU A 573 42.54 -17.54 3.08
C LEU A 573 43.18 -18.64 3.95
N TYR A 574 42.93 -18.63 5.25
CA TYR A 574 43.39 -19.68 6.15
C TYR A 574 42.34 -20.02 7.20
N CYS A 575 42.44 -21.22 7.77
CA CYS A 575 41.52 -21.68 8.79
C CYS A 575 42.02 -21.26 10.18
N GLU A 576 41.28 -20.38 10.87
CA GLU A 576 41.62 -19.95 12.23
C GLU A 576 41.74 -21.11 13.25
N ASN A 577 40.96 -22.18 13.06
CA ASN A 577 40.97 -23.35 13.97
C ASN A 577 42.14 -24.33 13.70
N HIS A 578 42.76 -24.30 12.52
CA HIS A 578 43.75 -25.29 12.10
C HIS A 578 44.89 -24.60 11.37
N GLN A 579 45.86 -24.09 12.12
CA GLN A 579 46.99 -23.33 11.58
C GLN A 579 48.18 -24.23 11.16
N ASP A 580 48.11 -25.54 11.46
CA ASP A 580 49.26 -26.45 11.44
C ASP A 580 49.45 -27.27 10.13
N ALA A 581 48.86 -26.87 8.99
CA ALA A 581 49.00 -27.65 7.74
C ALA A 581 48.88 -26.82 6.45
N ASP A 582 49.64 -27.19 5.41
CA ASP A 582 49.53 -26.64 4.04
C ASP A 582 48.11 -26.78 3.45
N GLU A 583 47.31 -27.75 3.91
CA GLU A 583 45.91 -27.95 3.50
C GLU A 583 44.93 -26.94 4.11
N SER A 584 45.36 -26.14 5.11
CA SER A 584 44.56 -25.10 5.74
C SER A 584 44.53 -23.79 4.94
N ILE A 585 45.46 -23.64 3.98
CA ILE A 585 45.61 -22.45 3.15
C ILE A 585 44.80 -22.63 1.87
N LEU A 586 43.84 -21.75 1.65
CA LEU A 586 43.02 -21.69 0.45
C LEU A 586 43.42 -20.45 -0.36
N ASN A 587 43.83 -20.66 -1.61
CA ASN A 587 44.04 -19.57 -2.56
C ASN A 587 42.76 -19.38 -3.36
N ALA A 588 42.05 -18.28 -3.14
CA ALA A 588 40.82 -17.93 -3.85
C ALA A 588 41.15 -17.00 -5.04
N GLU A 589 41.21 -17.57 -6.24
CA GLU A 589 41.35 -16.84 -7.51
C GLU A 589 40.00 -16.63 -8.18
N PHE A 590 39.09 -17.61 -8.07
CA PHE A 590 37.74 -17.55 -8.63
C PHE A 590 36.66 -17.61 -7.53
N PRO A 591 35.44 -17.12 -7.79
CA PRO A 591 34.32 -17.21 -6.83
C PRO A 591 34.03 -18.65 -6.37
N SER A 592 34.24 -19.64 -7.24
CA SER A 592 34.04 -21.06 -6.93
C SER A 592 35.03 -21.60 -5.89
N ASP A 593 36.18 -20.97 -5.68
CA ASP A 593 37.19 -21.42 -4.72
C ASP A 593 36.71 -21.28 -3.27
N PHE A 594 35.85 -20.30 -2.97
CA PHE A 594 35.26 -20.11 -1.64
C PHE A 594 34.41 -21.31 -1.19
N LYS A 595 33.87 -22.11 -2.14
CA LYS A 595 33.18 -23.39 -1.85
C LYS A 595 34.09 -24.43 -1.20
N ARG A 596 35.41 -24.19 -1.17
CA ARG A 596 36.36 -25.02 -0.42
C ARG A 596 36.35 -24.75 1.07
N SER A 597 35.69 -23.68 1.53
CA SER A 597 35.46 -23.33 2.93
C SER A 597 33.95 -23.17 3.25
N PRO A 598 33.15 -24.24 3.18
CA PRO A 598 31.69 -24.16 3.26
C PRO A 598 31.14 -23.71 4.63
N GLY A 599 31.92 -23.82 5.71
CA GLY A 599 31.56 -23.37 7.07
C GLY A 599 32.41 -22.21 7.59
N GLY A 600 33.21 -21.56 6.72
CA GLY A 600 34.24 -20.58 7.11
C GLY A 600 35.54 -21.21 7.62
N GLY A 601 35.54 -22.50 7.97
CA GLY A 601 36.76 -23.26 8.30
C GLY A 601 37.28 -24.12 7.13
N CYS A 602 38.27 -24.97 7.40
CA CYS A 602 38.79 -25.93 6.43
C CYS A 602 37.82 -27.12 6.21
N ARG A 603 38.18 -28.06 5.32
CA ARG A 603 37.35 -29.22 4.99
C ARG A 603 37.42 -30.37 6.00
N ARG A 604 38.20 -30.24 7.07
CA ARG A 604 38.32 -31.28 8.10
C ARG A 604 37.01 -31.38 8.89
N PRO A 605 36.59 -32.59 9.31
CA PRO A 605 35.45 -32.75 10.22
C PRO A 605 35.74 -32.03 11.54
N CYS A 606 34.71 -31.46 12.16
CA CYS A 606 34.88 -30.83 13.46
C CYS A 606 35.10 -31.90 14.56
N GLU A 607 36.23 -31.81 15.28
CA GLU A 607 36.61 -32.78 16.32
C GLU A 607 36.00 -32.46 17.70
N TYR A 608 35.25 -31.36 17.81
CA TYR A 608 34.63 -30.93 19.07
C TYR A 608 33.60 -31.96 19.57
N ARG A 609 33.66 -32.28 20.87
CA ARG A 609 32.70 -33.18 21.54
C ARG A 609 31.60 -32.36 22.21
N LEU A 610 30.36 -32.57 21.76
CA LEU A 610 29.18 -31.97 22.38
C LEU A 610 28.96 -32.53 23.79
N THR A 611 28.17 -31.84 24.61
CA THR A 611 27.84 -32.22 26.00
C THR A 611 27.26 -33.63 26.13
N CYS A 612 26.58 -34.12 25.09
CA CYS A 612 26.07 -35.50 25.01
C CYS A 612 27.14 -36.57 24.72
N GLY A 613 28.42 -36.20 24.60
CA GLY A 613 29.54 -37.10 24.29
C GLY A 613 29.73 -37.40 22.80
N HIS A 614 28.82 -36.96 21.93
CA HIS A 614 28.93 -37.13 20.48
C HIS A 614 29.80 -36.04 19.83
N THR A 615 30.58 -36.41 18.82
CA THR A 615 31.32 -35.46 17.98
C THR A 615 30.39 -34.64 17.08
N CYS A 616 30.72 -33.36 16.89
CA CYS A 616 30.00 -32.44 16.01
C CYS A 616 29.86 -33.03 14.58
N PRO A 617 28.66 -33.01 13.97
CA PRO A 617 28.44 -33.58 12.64
C PRO A 617 28.90 -32.65 11.49
N SER A 618 29.28 -31.41 11.79
CA SER A 618 29.68 -30.41 10.80
C SER A 618 31.17 -30.52 10.43
N VAL A 619 31.53 -29.98 9.27
CA VAL A 619 32.94 -29.66 8.96
C VAL A 619 33.41 -28.47 9.78
N CYS A 620 34.71 -28.22 9.83
CA CYS A 620 35.29 -27.10 10.57
C CYS A 620 34.56 -25.78 10.28
N HIS A 621 34.11 -25.11 11.34
CA HIS A 621 33.37 -23.85 11.28
C HIS A 621 33.81 -22.90 12.39
N ILE A 622 33.62 -21.59 12.18
CA ILE A 622 34.15 -20.54 13.07
C ILE A 622 33.04 -19.76 13.79
N LYS A 623 31.85 -19.63 13.19
CA LYS A 623 30.72 -18.87 13.74
C LYS A 623 30.28 -19.30 15.17
N ASP A 624 30.38 -20.58 15.51
CA ASP A 624 30.08 -21.12 16.84
C ASP A 624 31.27 -21.95 17.36
N ARG A 625 32.33 -21.28 17.82
CA ARG A 625 33.55 -21.96 18.32
C ARG A 625 33.25 -22.82 19.55
N GLU A 626 32.31 -22.40 20.39
CA GLU A 626 31.97 -23.07 21.65
C GLU A 626 30.87 -24.14 21.49
N HIS A 627 30.31 -24.29 20.29
CA HIS A 627 29.22 -25.23 19.96
C HIS A 627 28.00 -25.09 20.89
N LYS A 628 27.63 -23.84 21.21
CA LYS A 628 26.47 -23.53 22.06
C LYS A 628 25.14 -23.75 21.33
N ASP A 629 25.13 -23.49 20.02
CA ASP A 629 23.90 -23.53 19.20
C ASP A 629 23.78 -24.84 18.40
N ILE A 630 24.82 -25.67 18.38
CA ILE A 630 24.85 -26.92 17.61
C ILE A 630 24.23 -28.08 18.40
N LEU A 631 23.04 -28.48 17.98
CA LEU A 631 22.32 -29.63 18.54
C LEU A 631 22.78 -30.96 17.92
N CYS A 632 22.95 -31.98 18.78
CA CYS A 632 23.34 -33.32 18.34
C CYS A 632 22.22 -34.02 17.55
N LYS A 633 22.52 -34.39 16.29
CA LYS A 633 21.60 -35.13 15.41
C LYS A 633 21.77 -36.66 15.46
N LYS A 634 22.73 -37.19 16.24
CA LYS A 634 22.97 -38.64 16.37
C LYS A 634 21.90 -39.29 17.26
N LEU A 635 21.71 -40.59 17.13
CA LEU A 635 20.72 -41.36 17.91
C LEU A 635 21.07 -41.36 19.40
N CYS A 636 20.04 -41.34 20.25
CA CYS A 636 20.21 -41.39 21.70
C CYS A 636 20.70 -42.78 22.15
N THR A 637 21.66 -42.81 23.08
CA THR A 637 22.23 -44.05 23.63
C THR A 637 21.54 -44.55 24.91
N LYS A 638 20.50 -43.86 25.39
CA LYS A 638 19.75 -44.21 26.61
C LYS A 638 18.81 -45.41 26.38
N THR A 639 18.64 -46.27 27.40
CA THR A 639 17.81 -47.49 27.36
C THR A 639 16.65 -47.44 28.36
N CYS A 640 15.47 -48.00 28.01
CA CYS A 640 14.31 -48.09 28.90
C CYS A 640 14.40 -49.28 29.89
N SER A 641 13.47 -49.36 30.85
CA SER A 641 13.44 -50.38 31.93
C SER A 641 13.32 -51.83 31.46
N ARG A 642 12.89 -52.07 30.21
CA ARG A 642 12.83 -53.40 29.59
C ARG A 642 13.97 -53.66 28.59
N GLY A 643 15.01 -52.83 28.61
CA GLY A 643 16.25 -53.04 27.84
C GLY A 643 16.23 -52.52 26.40
N HIS A 644 15.20 -51.77 25.98
CA HIS A 644 15.16 -51.23 24.62
C HIS A 644 15.91 -49.90 24.48
N ARG A 645 16.62 -49.72 23.36
CA ARG A 645 17.33 -48.47 23.02
C ARG A 645 16.36 -47.41 22.51
N CYS A 646 16.55 -46.15 22.92
CA CYS A 646 15.73 -45.03 22.47
C CYS A 646 15.91 -44.79 20.95
N PRO A 647 14.82 -44.72 20.15
CA PRO A 647 14.90 -44.45 18.72
C PRO A 647 15.06 -42.95 18.38
N LEU A 648 14.93 -42.06 19.37
CA LEU A 648 14.94 -40.62 19.18
C LEU A 648 16.37 -40.06 19.05
N ARG A 649 16.48 -38.85 18.49
CA ARG A 649 17.76 -38.14 18.38
C ARG A 649 18.21 -37.65 19.76
N CYS A 650 19.50 -37.52 19.96
CA CYS A 650 20.09 -37.20 21.25
C CYS A 650 19.69 -35.82 21.80
N ASN A 651 19.28 -34.89 20.94
CA ASN A 651 18.77 -33.57 21.32
C ASN A 651 17.27 -33.54 21.66
N GLN A 652 16.58 -34.67 21.59
CA GLN A 652 15.17 -34.82 21.95
C GLN A 652 15.06 -35.53 23.31
N ASP A 653 14.14 -35.07 24.16
CA ASP A 653 13.85 -35.76 25.42
C ASP A 653 13.34 -37.18 25.16
N CYS A 654 13.79 -38.15 25.94
CA CYS A 654 13.39 -39.55 25.76
C CYS A 654 11.93 -39.74 26.16
N ALA A 655 11.06 -39.98 25.18
CA ALA A 655 9.66 -40.38 25.39
C ALA A 655 9.53 -41.81 25.93
N THR A 656 8.32 -42.18 26.38
CA THR A 656 7.95 -43.53 26.85
C THR A 656 8.13 -44.59 25.75
N CYS A 657 8.38 -45.84 26.14
CA CYS A 657 8.77 -46.91 25.21
C CYS A 657 7.57 -47.47 24.41
N GLU A 658 7.41 -47.02 23.16
CA GLU A 658 6.34 -47.45 22.24
C GLU A 658 6.64 -48.75 21.47
N ILE A 659 7.77 -49.40 21.73
CA ILE A 659 8.16 -50.63 21.02
C ILE A 659 7.08 -51.70 21.16
N ILE A 660 6.69 -52.24 20.02
CA ILE A 660 5.51 -53.07 19.86
C ILE A 660 5.87 -54.53 20.14
N VAL A 661 5.16 -55.17 21.08
CA VAL A 661 5.37 -56.57 21.47
C VAL A 661 4.11 -57.40 21.21
N PRO A 662 4.23 -58.64 20.71
CA PRO A 662 3.06 -59.48 20.43
C PRO A 662 2.38 -59.90 21.75
N LYS A 663 1.12 -59.50 21.93
CA LYS A 663 0.24 -59.90 23.05
C LYS A 663 -1.05 -60.50 22.50
N ARG A 664 -1.58 -61.53 23.16
CA ARG A 664 -2.83 -62.20 22.75
C ARG A 664 -4.04 -61.50 23.37
N LEU A 665 -4.98 -61.02 22.56
CA LEU A 665 -6.11 -60.23 23.04
C LEU A 665 -7.25 -61.14 23.53
N PRO A 666 -7.76 -60.95 24.76
CA PRO A 666 -8.69 -61.89 25.38
C PRO A 666 -10.11 -61.89 24.76
N LYS A 667 -10.52 -60.84 24.04
CA LYS A 667 -11.90 -60.68 23.52
C LYS A 667 -12.15 -61.28 22.13
N CYS A 668 -11.18 -61.23 21.21
CA CYS A 668 -11.31 -61.71 19.82
C CYS A 668 -10.38 -62.89 19.49
N GLY A 669 -9.47 -63.26 20.39
CA GLY A 669 -8.53 -64.38 20.20
C GLY A 669 -7.36 -64.12 19.23
N HIS A 670 -7.30 -62.95 18.59
CA HIS A 670 -6.19 -62.56 17.72
C HIS A 670 -4.94 -62.20 18.54
N THR A 671 -3.77 -62.63 18.05
CA THR A 671 -2.46 -62.22 18.58
C THR A 671 -2.04 -60.96 17.86
N GLN A 672 -1.88 -59.85 18.59
CA GLN A 672 -1.61 -58.56 17.99
C GLN A 672 -0.46 -57.84 18.69
N ASN A 673 0.12 -56.94 17.94
CA ASN A 673 1.35 -56.27 18.25
C ASN A 673 0.98 -55.01 19.05
N VAL A 674 1.21 -55.03 20.37
CA VAL A 674 0.76 -54.00 21.34
C VAL A 674 1.98 -53.22 21.89
N PRO A 675 1.93 -51.87 22.01
CA PRO A 675 3.02 -51.08 22.58
C PRO A 675 3.42 -51.56 23.99
N CYS A 676 4.73 -51.57 24.27
CA CYS A 676 5.32 -52.18 25.48
C CYS A 676 4.70 -51.66 26.79
N TYR A 677 4.27 -50.39 26.80
CA TYR A 677 3.69 -49.70 27.95
C TYR A 677 2.19 -49.97 28.18
N LEU A 678 1.45 -50.56 27.22
CA LEU A 678 0.00 -50.71 27.26
C LEU A 678 -0.44 -52.15 27.63
N GLU A 679 -1.41 -52.32 28.52
CA GLU A 679 -1.94 -53.63 28.96
C GLU A 679 -2.90 -54.25 27.91
N PRO A 680 -2.87 -55.58 27.67
CA PRO A 680 -3.60 -56.23 26.58
C PRO A 680 -5.13 -56.27 26.73
N ALA A 681 -5.69 -55.91 27.88
CA ALA A 681 -7.15 -55.84 28.09
C ALA A 681 -7.78 -54.58 27.47
N ASP A 682 -6.99 -53.52 27.28
CA ASP A 682 -7.43 -52.20 26.82
C ASP A 682 -7.24 -51.98 25.32
N PHE A 683 -6.68 -52.98 24.62
CA PHE A 683 -6.34 -52.91 23.19
C PHE A 683 -7.47 -53.48 22.32
N LYS A 684 -7.95 -52.68 21.35
CA LYS A 684 -9.01 -53.05 20.39
C LYS A 684 -8.44 -53.89 19.23
N CYS A 685 -9.23 -54.84 18.74
CA CYS A 685 -8.77 -55.86 17.80
C CYS A 685 -8.69 -55.36 16.34
N GLU A 686 -7.49 -55.33 15.77
CA GLU A 686 -7.19 -54.80 14.42
C GLU A 686 -7.13 -55.87 13.29
N GLY A 687 -7.79 -57.03 13.45
CA GLY A 687 -7.83 -58.06 12.40
C GLY A 687 -8.75 -57.65 11.23
N ARG A 688 -8.44 -57.97 9.97
CA ARG A 688 -9.25 -57.50 8.81
C ARG A 688 -10.56 -58.28 8.62
N CYS A 689 -11.63 -57.57 8.24
CA CYS A 689 -12.88 -58.15 7.76
C CYS A 689 -12.73 -58.77 6.35
N VAL A 690 -13.41 -59.88 6.07
CA VAL A 690 -13.25 -60.68 4.83
C VAL A 690 -14.39 -60.49 3.79
N LYS A 691 -15.24 -59.48 3.95
CA LYS A 691 -16.43 -59.26 3.09
C LYS A 691 -16.09 -58.38 1.87
N ILE A 692 -16.63 -58.66 0.68
CA ILE A 692 -16.36 -57.88 -0.57
C ILE A 692 -17.54 -56.93 -0.87
N LEU A 693 -17.25 -55.68 -1.25
CA LEU A 693 -18.22 -54.60 -1.51
C LEU A 693 -18.59 -54.48 -3.00
N SER A 694 -19.71 -53.82 -3.31
CA SER A 694 -20.30 -53.69 -4.66
C SER A 694 -19.43 -52.99 -5.70
N CYS A 695 -18.45 -52.19 -5.29
CA CYS A 695 -17.45 -51.55 -6.16
C CYS A 695 -16.25 -52.45 -6.53
N GLY A 696 -16.28 -53.73 -6.15
CA GLY A 696 -15.24 -54.72 -6.43
C GLY A 696 -14.06 -54.75 -5.45
N HIS A 697 -14.08 -53.92 -4.40
CA HIS A 697 -13.02 -53.86 -3.37
C HIS A 697 -13.41 -54.61 -2.08
N THR A 698 -12.42 -55.11 -1.34
CA THR A 698 -12.60 -55.78 -0.03
C THR A 698 -12.88 -54.79 1.10
N CYS A 699 -13.73 -55.16 2.05
CA CYS A 699 -14.09 -54.35 3.23
C CYS A 699 -12.83 -54.00 4.04
N GLN A 700 -12.67 -52.72 4.37
CA GLN A 700 -11.48 -52.23 5.06
C GLN A 700 -11.60 -52.20 6.59
N ASN A 701 -12.78 -52.49 7.15
CA ASN A 701 -12.99 -52.44 8.61
C ASN A 701 -12.34 -53.62 9.36
N LEU A 702 -12.06 -53.36 10.63
CA LEU A 702 -11.46 -54.32 11.54
C LEU A 702 -12.53 -55.22 12.17
N CYS A 703 -12.14 -56.40 12.62
CA CYS A 703 -13.01 -57.44 13.17
C CYS A 703 -13.80 -56.97 14.41
N GLY A 704 -13.35 -55.91 15.08
CA GLY A 704 -14.03 -55.30 16.22
C GLY A 704 -15.08 -54.23 15.87
N GLU A 705 -15.34 -53.95 14.59
CA GLU A 705 -16.19 -52.84 14.12
C GLU A 705 -17.36 -53.31 13.23
N ILE A 706 -18.41 -52.50 13.12
CA ILE A 706 -19.61 -52.78 12.29
C ILE A 706 -19.24 -52.61 10.80
N HIS A 707 -19.72 -53.48 9.90
CA HIS A 707 -19.38 -53.46 8.46
C HIS A 707 -19.85 -52.18 7.74
N THR A 708 -19.08 -51.72 6.74
CA THR A 708 -19.37 -50.51 5.94
C THR A 708 -19.59 -50.81 4.46
N ASP A 709 -20.57 -50.12 3.85
CA ASP A 709 -20.90 -50.24 2.42
C ASP A 709 -20.13 -49.24 1.52
N THR A 710 -19.23 -48.43 2.07
CA THR A 710 -18.47 -47.37 1.36
C THR A 710 -17.00 -47.75 1.14
N CYS A 711 -16.45 -47.48 -0.05
CA CYS A 711 -15.09 -47.90 -0.43
C CYS A 711 -14.04 -46.78 -0.35
N THR A 712 -13.03 -46.97 0.50
CA THR A 712 -12.01 -45.95 0.82
C THR A 712 -10.69 -46.03 0.03
N VAL A 713 -10.57 -46.95 -0.94
CA VAL A 713 -9.31 -47.20 -1.68
C VAL A 713 -8.81 -45.94 -2.42
N PRO A 714 -7.55 -45.49 -2.24
CA PRO A 714 -7.06 -44.22 -2.79
C PRO A 714 -6.72 -44.27 -4.29
N ILE A 715 -7.15 -43.25 -5.04
CA ILE A 715 -6.90 -43.01 -6.47
C ILE A 715 -6.32 -41.58 -6.68
N GLU A 716 -5.52 -41.35 -7.73
CA GLU A 716 -4.86 -40.05 -7.98
C GLU A 716 -5.71 -39.08 -8.83
N LYS A 717 -5.84 -37.81 -8.39
CA LYS A 717 -6.55 -36.73 -9.11
C LYS A 717 -5.80 -35.39 -8.97
N LEU A 718 -5.63 -34.65 -10.07
CA LEU A 718 -5.09 -33.28 -10.04
C LEU A 718 -6.16 -32.25 -9.60
N GLY A 719 -5.81 -31.39 -8.64
CA GLY A 719 -6.66 -30.30 -8.14
C GLY A 719 -6.47 -28.97 -8.89
N GLN A 720 -7.34 -27.98 -8.64
CA GLN A 720 -7.31 -26.65 -9.27
C GLN A 720 -6.09 -25.79 -8.87
N CYS A 721 -5.44 -26.13 -7.76
CA CYS A 721 -4.20 -25.51 -7.29
C CYS A 721 -2.92 -26.15 -7.87
N ASN A 722 -3.04 -26.98 -8.93
CA ASN A 722 -1.96 -27.73 -9.59
C ASN A 722 -1.21 -28.76 -8.74
N HIS A 723 -1.67 -29.05 -7.52
CA HIS A 723 -1.16 -30.15 -6.70
C HIS A 723 -1.89 -31.48 -7.01
N ALA A 724 -1.15 -32.59 -7.07
CA ALA A 724 -1.70 -33.93 -7.27
C ALA A 724 -2.07 -34.55 -5.91
N THR A 725 -3.33 -34.98 -5.72
CA THR A 725 -3.82 -35.52 -4.43
C THR A 725 -4.42 -36.93 -4.61
N LYS A 726 -4.16 -37.82 -3.64
CA LYS A 726 -4.73 -39.17 -3.58
C LYS A 726 -6.05 -39.16 -2.80
N ILE A 727 -7.18 -39.51 -3.43
CA ILE A 727 -8.52 -39.49 -2.81
C ILE A 727 -9.20 -40.87 -2.80
N PRO A 728 -10.03 -41.20 -1.79
CA PRO A 728 -10.81 -42.44 -1.71
C PRO A 728 -11.80 -42.68 -2.88
N CYS A 729 -11.93 -43.92 -3.34
CA CYS A 729 -12.70 -44.34 -4.52
C CYS A 729 -14.21 -43.96 -4.45
N HIS A 730 -14.85 -44.07 -3.28
CA HIS A 730 -16.25 -43.65 -3.13
C HIS A 730 -16.47 -42.13 -3.33
N LEU A 731 -15.42 -41.31 -3.21
CA LEU A 731 -15.47 -39.85 -3.38
C LEU A 731 -15.22 -39.39 -4.83
N ILE A 732 -15.07 -40.33 -5.77
CA ILE A 732 -14.89 -39.99 -7.19
C ILE A 732 -16.08 -39.20 -7.75
N LYS A 733 -17.30 -39.45 -7.25
CA LYS A 733 -18.53 -38.79 -7.70
C LYS A 733 -18.92 -37.54 -6.89
N THR A 734 -18.30 -37.28 -5.75
CA THR A 734 -18.60 -36.11 -4.91
C THR A 734 -17.67 -34.93 -5.25
N LYS A 735 -18.27 -33.80 -5.63
CA LYS A 735 -17.57 -32.56 -6.00
C LYS A 735 -17.00 -31.86 -4.75
N GLN A 736 -15.85 -32.30 -4.22
CA GLN A 736 -14.90 -31.47 -3.46
C GLN A 736 -13.74 -32.34 -2.94
N ALA A 737 -12.56 -32.19 -3.54
CA ALA A 737 -11.31 -32.66 -2.97
C ALA A 737 -10.47 -31.43 -2.63
N PHE A 738 -10.24 -31.19 -1.34
CA PHE A 738 -9.37 -30.11 -0.85
C PHE A 738 -7.91 -30.53 -0.98
N CYS A 739 -7.03 -29.57 -1.29
CA CYS A 739 -5.59 -29.82 -1.38
C CYS A 739 -4.94 -29.76 0.02
N PRO A 740 -4.29 -30.84 0.50
CA PRO A 740 -3.71 -30.90 1.84
C PRO A 740 -2.29 -30.32 1.93
N GLU A 741 -1.69 -29.85 0.82
CA GLU A 741 -0.34 -29.28 0.82
C GLU A 741 -0.26 -28.03 1.72
N PRO A 742 0.84 -27.80 2.45
CA PRO A 742 0.96 -26.67 3.37
C PRO A 742 1.00 -25.33 2.63
N CYS A 743 0.37 -24.30 3.20
CA CYS A 743 0.50 -22.94 2.70
C CYS A 743 1.94 -22.43 2.90
N VAL A 744 2.49 -21.74 1.90
CA VAL A 744 3.90 -21.29 1.89
C VAL A 744 4.02 -19.79 2.26
N GLU A 745 2.89 -19.10 2.45
CA GLU A 745 2.86 -17.65 2.69
C GLU A 745 3.27 -17.29 4.13
N ILE A 746 4.03 -16.21 4.28
CA ILE A 746 4.38 -15.60 5.56
C ILE A 746 3.36 -14.51 5.84
N LEU A 747 2.64 -14.63 6.95
CA LEU A 747 1.64 -13.66 7.37
C LEU A 747 2.30 -12.32 7.78
N GLN A 748 1.55 -11.23 7.84
CA GLN A 748 2.05 -9.92 8.33
C GLN A 748 2.52 -9.95 9.79
N CYS A 749 2.15 -10.99 10.54
CA CYS A 749 2.71 -11.26 11.87
C CYS A 749 4.05 -12.02 11.84
N GLU A 750 4.67 -12.17 10.67
CA GLU A 750 5.94 -12.87 10.41
C GLU A 750 5.91 -14.39 10.67
N HIS A 751 4.77 -14.91 11.09
CA HIS A 751 4.53 -16.34 11.22
C HIS A 751 4.14 -16.97 9.88
N LYS A 752 4.57 -18.22 9.66
CA LYS A 752 4.15 -19.01 8.51
C LYS A 752 2.69 -19.43 8.66
N CYS A 753 1.91 -19.33 7.59
CA CYS A 753 0.53 -19.81 7.60
C CYS A 753 0.50 -21.32 7.90
N LYS A 754 -0.20 -21.72 8.97
CA LYS A 754 -0.38 -23.15 9.35
C LYS A 754 -1.45 -23.87 8.52
N GLY A 755 -2.23 -23.13 7.73
CA GLY A 755 -3.29 -23.72 6.91
C GLY A 755 -2.75 -24.51 5.73
N SER A 756 -3.58 -25.40 5.20
CA SER A 756 -3.32 -26.03 3.90
C SER A 756 -3.71 -25.12 2.74
N CYS A 757 -3.18 -25.38 1.55
CA CYS A 757 -3.54 -24.73 0.29
C CYS A 757 -5.05 -24.79 0.05
N GLY A 758 -5.72 -25.90 0.41
CA GLY A 758 -7.16 -26.04 0.33
C GLY A 758 -7.93 -25.16 1.34
N GLU A 759 -7.47 -25.11 2.59
CA GLU A 759 -8.06 -24.25 3.62
C GLU A 759 -7.88 -22.77 3.31
N CYS A 760 -6.69 -22.38 2.82
CA CYS A 760 -6.39 -21.00 2.48
C CYS A 760 -7.01 -20.54 1.14
N GLN A 761 -7.88 -21.38 0.54
CA GLN A 761 -8.47 -21.17 -0.78
C GLN A 761 -7.42 -20.79 -1.83
N ASN A 762 -6.26 -21.46 -1.81
CA ASN A 762 -5.11 -21.23 -2.68
C ASN A 762 -4.47 -19.83 -2.53
N GLY A 763 -4.35 -19.36 -1.28
CA GLY A 763 -3.69 -18.11 -0.90
C GLY A 763 -4.57 -16.86 -0.98
N ARG A 764 -5.90 -17.05 -0.96
CA ARG A 764 -6.88 -15.97 -1.08
C ARG A 764 -7.47 -15.55 0.25
N LEU A 765 -7.67 -16.50 1.15
CA LEU A 765 -8.16 -16.28 2.51
C LEU A 765 -7.25 -17.05 3.46
N HIS A 766 -6.23 -16.43 4.01
CA HIS A 766 -5.32 -17.13 4.91
C HIS A 766 -5.98 -17.44 6.25
N ASN A 767 -5.67 -18.60 6.83
CA ASN A 767 -6.13 -18.94 8.17
C ASN A 767 -5.58 -17.96 9.21
N THR A 768 -6.38 -17.70 10.26
CA THR A 768 -6.01 -16.84 11.38
C THR A 768 -4.73 -17.34 12.06
N CYS A 769 -3.85 -16.43 12.45
CA CYS A 769 -2.60 -16.82 13.11
C CYS A 769 -2.80 -17.19 14.58
N ASP A 770 -2.52 -18.46 14.92
CA ASP A 770 -2.55 -19.00 16.28
C ASP A 770 -1.15 -19.18 16.91
N GLU A 771 -0.11 -18.59 16.32
CA GLU A 771 1.22 -18.58 16.94
C GLU A 771 1.31 -17.54 18.06
N VAL A 772 2.21 -17.80 19.02
CA VAL A 772 2.49 -16.88 20.12
C VAL A 772 3.09 -15.59 19.55
N CYS A 773 2.45 -14.46 19.86
CA CYS A 773 2.71 -13.17 19.23
C CYS A 773 4.15 -12.67 19.42
N ASN A 774 4.74 -12.84 20.60
CA ASN A 774 6.09 -12.41 20.97
C ASN A 774 6.42 -10.91 20.70
N ARG A 775 5.44 -10.09 20.28
CA ARG A 775 5.62 -8.66 20.06
C ARG A 775 5.81 -7.92 21.38
N VAL A 776 6.70 -6.93 21.37
CA VAL A 776 6.89 -6.02 22.50
C VAL A 776 5.73 -5.02 22.50
N LEU A 777 4.90 -5.05 23.54
CA LEU A 777 3.80 -4.11 23.72
C LEU A 777 4.33 -2.70 24.06
N ILE A 778 3.49 -1.67 23.98
CA ILE A 778 3.81 -0.27 24.41
C ILE A 778 4.32 -0.18 25.85
N CYS A 779 3.96 -1.15 26.69
CA CYS A 779 4.43 -1.28 28.08
C CYS A 779 5.72 -2.11 28.22
N GLU A 780 6.34 -2.47 27.10
CA GLU A 780 7.60 -3.22 26.94
C GLU A 780 7.56 -4.68 27.41
N HIS A 781 6.37 -5.17 27.78
CA HIS A 781 6.16 -6.59 27.99
C HIS A 781 5.98 -7.32 26.66
N ILE A 782 6.52 -8.52 26.58
CA ILE A 782 6.38 -9.41 25.43
C ILE A 782 4.97 -10.02 25.48
N CYS A 783 4.18 -9.87 24.41
CA CYS A 783 2.87 -10.51 24.27
C CYS A 783 3.06 -12.03 24.19
N LYS A 784 2.63 -12.75 25.23
CA LYS A 784 2.66 -14.22 25.32
C LYS A 784 1.39 -14.89 24.82
N GLU A 785 0.47 -14.09 24.28
CA GLU A 785 -0.83 -14.54 23.78
C GLU A 785 -0.75 -14.78 22.26
N ASN A 786 -1.76 -15.43 21.68
CA ASN A 786 -1.80 -15.71 20.25
C ASN A 786 -1.98 -14.42 19.43
N CYS A 787 -1.43 -14.37 18.21
CA CYS A 787 -1.52 -13.20 17.32
C CYS A 787 -2.95 -12.71 17.03
N ASN A 788 -3.95 -13.60 17.05
CA ASN A 788 -5.37 -13.27 16.82
C ASN A 788 -6.12 -12.76 18.06
N ASN A 789 -5.49 -12.80 19.24
CA ASN A 789 -6.12 -12.48 20.52
C ASN A 789 -5.23 -11.62 21.42
N CYS A 790 -4.19 -10.94 20.89
CA CYS A 790 -3.23 -10.21 21.71
C CYS A 790 -3.94 -9.08 22.50
N PRO A 791 -4.06 -9.19 23.84
CA PRO A 791 -4.81 -8.26 24.67
C PRO A 791 -3.93 -7.13 25.18
N PRO A 792 -4.51 -6.09 25.83
CA PRO A 792 -3.74 -5.22 26.71
C PRO A 792 -2.96 -6.05 27.74
N CYS A 793 -1.79 -5.54 28.14
CA CYS A 793 -0.82 -6.32 28.89
C CYS A 793 -1.35 -6.80 30.26
N LYS A 794 -1.31 -8.12 30.49
CA LYS A 794 -1.75 -8.75 31.76
C LYS A 794 -0.64 -8.91 32.81
N GLU A 795 0.61 -8.55 32.48
CA GLU A 795 1.74 -8.60 33.42
C GLU A 795 1.57 -7.55 34.52
N LYS A 796 2.27 -7.71 35.66
CA LYS A 796 2.21 -6.70 36.74
C LYS A 796 2.87 -5.39 36.30
N CYS A 797 2.22 -4.26 36.59
CA CYS A 797 2.79 -2.96 36.27
C CYS A 797 4.11 -2.75 37.03
N LYS A 798 5.16 -2.33 36.30
CA LYS A 798 6.50 -2.07 36.88
C LYS A 798 6.71 -0.59 37.23
N ASN A 799 5.71 0.25 37.03
CA ASN A 799 5.77 1.67 37.37
C ASN A 799 5.87 1.83 38.89
N ARG A 800 6.79 2.69 39.32
CA ARG A 800 7.05 2.94 40.73
C ARG A 800 7.59 4.35 40.94
N CYS A 801 7.29 4.90 42.11
CA CYS A 801 7.95 6.08 42.65
C CYS A 801 8.57 5.70 44.01
N LYS A 802 9.21 6.64 44.71
CA LYS A 802 9.70 6.38 46.07
C LYS A 802 8.61 6.06 47.07
N HIS A 803 7.42 6.62 46.86
CA HIS A 803 6.31 6.48 47.80
C HIS A 803 5.66 5.10 47.70
N ASN A 804 5.41 4.61 46.47
CA ASN A 804 4.76 3.32 46.27
C ASN A 804 5.01 2.71 44.87
N TYR A 805 4.70 1.42 44.74
CA TYR A 805 4.69 0.65 43.50
C TYR A 805 3.25 0.51 42.97
N CYS A 806 3.07 0.49 41.66
CA CYS A 806 1.76 0.21 41.08
C CYS A 806 1.36 -1.25 41.31
N GLY A 807 0.23 -1.48 41.99
CA GLY A 807 -0.30 -2.82 42.28
C GLY A 807 -1.21 -3.41 41.20
N LYS A 808 -1.50 -2.66 40.15
CA LYS A 808 -2.45 -3.02 39.07
C LYS A 808 -1.79 -3.83 37.95
N GLN A 809 -2.61 -4.41 37.07
CA GLN A 809 -2.08 -5.01 35.83
C GLN A 809 -1.57 -3.91 34.89
N CYS A 810 -0.57 -4.22 34.07
CA CYS A 810 0.14 -3.23 33.29
C CYS A 810 -0.73 -2.58 32.19
N GLY A 811 -1.74 -3.30 31.69
CA GLY A 811 -2.74 -2.81 30.75
C GLY A 811 -3.87 -2.00 31.39
N GLU A 812 -3.94 -1.95 32.72
CA GLU A 812 -4.88 -1.09 33.45
C GLU A 812 -4.28 0.32 33.66
N GLU A 813 -5.17 1.29 33.89
CA GLU A 813 -4.79 2.67 34.17
C GLU A 813 -4.06 2.78 35.53
N CYS A 814 -2.84 3.32 35.52
CA CYS A 814 -2.09 3.54 36.74
C CYS A 814 -2.69 4.69 37.57
N SER A 815 -2.87 4.49 38.87
CA SER A 815 -3.29 5.57 39.76
C SER A 815 -2.11 6.56 39.99
N PRO A 816 -2.29 7.87 39.76
CA PRO A 816 -1.23 8.85 39.95
C PRO A 816 -0.87 9.00 41.44
N CYS A 817 0.41 9.24 41.73
CA CYS A 817 0.91 9.47 43.09
C CYS A 817 0.67 10.93 43.54
N ALA A 818 -0.07 11.11 44.63
CA ALA A 818 -0.46 12.42 45.18
C ALA A 818 0.48 12.96 46.28
N GLU A 819 1.55 12.24 46.62
CA GLU A 819 2.58 12.69 47.58
C GLU A 819 3.48 13.78 46.98
N ASP A 820 4.16 14.57 47.82
CA ASP A 820 5.07 15.62 47.36
C ASP A 820 6.26 15.07 46.56
N CYS A 821 6.68 15.76 45.50
CA CYS A 821 7.83 15.33 44.70
C CYS A 821 9.14 15.39 45.50
N GLU A 822 9.88 14.28 45.52
CA GLU A 822 11.14 14.19 46.27
C GLU A 822 12.34 14.86 45.59
N TRP A 823 12.18 15.44 44.39
CA TRP A 823 13.29 15.95 43.61
C TRP A 823 13.79 17.30 44.15
N GLN A 824 14.76 17.22 45.06
CA GLN A 824 15.38 18.37 45.70
C GLN A 824 16.91 18.22 45.77
N CYS A 825 17.62 19.33 45.64
CA CYS A 825 19.05 19.45 45.95
C CYS A 825 19.29 20.78 46.68
N GLU A 826 20.52 21.05 47.12
CA GLU A 826 20.90 22.31 47.78
C GLU A 826 20.60 23.57 46.96
N HIS A 827 20.43 23.43 45.62
CA HIS A 827 20.23 24.55 44.70
C HIS A 827 18.77 24.73 44.25
N HIS A 828 17.98 23.65 44.21
CA HIS A 828 16.64 23.67 43.63
C HIS A 828 15.74 22.60 44.27
N ARG A 829 14.47 22.93 44.54
CA ARG A 829 13.44 22.05 45.09
C ARG A 829 12.21 22.03 44.18
N CYS A 830 11.59 20.86 44.01
CA CYS A 830 10.30 20.72 43.34
C CYS A 830 9.17 20.85 44.36
N ASP A 831 8.17 21.71 44.08
CA ASP A 831 6.99 21.90 44.94
C ASP A 831 5.71 21.26 44.34
N GLN A 832 5.86 20.48 43.26
CA GLN A 832 4.76 19.77 42.59
C GLN A 832 4.51 18.39 43.22
N ILE A 833 3.31 17.84 43.02
CA ILE A 833 3.00 16.45 43.40
C ILE A 833 3.78 15.43 42.54
N CYS A 834 4.02 14.24 43.08
CA CYS A 834 4.92 13.26 42.47
C CYS A 834 4.47 12.82 41.07
N SER A 835 3.19 12.84 40.74
CA SER A 835 2.68 12.46 39.42
C SER A 835 2.73 13.57 38.36
N SER A 836 2.76 14.85 38.74
CA SER A 836 2.80 15.94 37.75
C SER A 836 4.22 16.16 37.24
N PRO A 837 4.39 16.68 36.00
CA PRO A 837 5.68 17.12 35.49
C PRO A 837 6.35 18.09 36.47
N CYS A 838 7.64 17.94 36.71
CA CYS A 838 8.37 18.82 37.63
C CYS A 838 8.74 20.12 36.91
N GLU A 839 8.57 21.25 37.57
CA GLU A 839 8.95 22.57 37.02
C GLU A 839 10.43 22.91 37.28
N ARG A 840 11.14 22.04 38.01
CA ARG A 840 12.54 22.22 38.41
C ARG A 840 13.52 21.89 37.26
N PRO A 841 14.53 22.75 36.99
CA PRO A 841 15.58 22.46 36.00
C PRO A 841 16.61 21.43 36.48
N ARG A 842 17.34 20.82 35.55
CA ARG A 842 18.45 19.89 35.85
C ARG A 842 19.57 20.61 36.61
N CYS A 843 20.06 20.01 37.69
CA CYS A 843 21.19 20.55 38.47
C CYS A 843 22.51 20.05 37.87
N ASN A 844 23.41 20.97 37.50
CA ASN A 844 24.72 20.65 36.93
C ASN A 844 25.89 20.97 37.88
N GLN A 845 25.59 21.31 39.14
CA GLN A 845 26.63 21.56 40.14
C GLN A 845 27.32 20.25 40.56
N PRO A 846 28.65 20.23 40.73
CA PRO A 846 29.38 19.03 41.11
C PRO A 846 28.99 18.57 42.51
N CYS A 847 29.02 17.25 42.74
CA CYS A 847 28.78 16.70 44.06
C CYS A 847 29.92 17.08 45.03
N LYS A 848 29.55 17.55 46.24
CA LYS A 848 30.50 17.92 47.30
C LYS A 848 30.93 16.73 48.17
N GLU A 849 30.26 15.59 48.03
CA GLU A 849 30.53 14.38 48.80
C GLU A 849 31.78 13.63 48.30
N ARG A 850 32.33 12.77 49.16
CA ARG A 850 33.47 11.91 48.85
C ARG A 850 33.01 10.46 48.73
N ILE A 851 33.64 9.70 47.82
CA ILE A 851 33.27 8.31 47.55
C ILE A 851 33.50 7.47 48.82
N PRO A 852 32.47 6.73 49.31
CA PRO A 852 32.60 5.86 50.47
C PRO A 852 33.64 4.76 50.20
N GLY A 853 34.65 4.64 51.07
CA GLY A 853 35.73 3.65 50.94
C GLY A 853 37.07 4.29 50.63
N CYS A 854 37.22 4.94 49.47
CA CYS A 854 38.50 5.54 49.05
C CYS A 854 38.67 7.03 49.42
N LYS A 855 37.60 7.71 49.85
CA LYS A 855 37.58 9.13 50.26
C LYS A 855 38.00 10.14 49.17
N HIS A 856 38.11 9.72 47.92
CA HIS A 856 38.34 10.60 46.77
C HIS A 856 37.08 11.43 46.43
N PRO A 857 37.22 12.58 45.74
CA PRO A 857 36.09 13.41 45.33
C PRO A 857 35.10 12.64 44.45
N CYS A 858 33.79 12.84 44.67
CA CYS A 858 32.77 12.24 43.83
C CYS A 858 32.81 12.82 42.41
N ILE A 859 32.66 11.95 41.41
CA ILE A 859 32.57 12.30 39.99
C ILE A 859 31.13 12.58 39.54
N GLY A 860 30.17 12.54 40.45
CA GLY A 860 28.75 12.77 40.18
C GLY A 860 28.31 14.23 40.34
N LEU A 861 27.01 14.45 40.20
CA LEU A 861 26.35 15.75 40.33
C LEU A 861 25.58 15.88 41.64
N CYS A 862 25.37 17.13 42.07
CA CYS A 862 24.63 17.47 43.26
C CYS A 862 23.16 17.02 43.15
N GLY A 863 22.71 16.22 44.14
CA GLY A 863 21.35 15.70 44.23
C GLY A 863 21.12 14.35 43.52
N GLU A 864 22.14 13.83 42.84
CA GLU A 864 22.08 12.53 42.17
C GLU A 864 22.73 11.42 43.02
N PRO A 865 22.34 10.14 42.83
CA PRO A 865 23.01 9.03 43.50
C PRO A 865 24.51 9.04 43.21
N CYS A 866 25.33 9.16 44.26
CA CYS A 866 26.78 9.13 44.12
C CYS A 866 27.22 7.75 43.63
N SER A 867 27.96 7.71 42.53
CA SER A 867 28.52 6.46 42.02
C SER A 867 29.56 5.91 43.00
N ASN A 868 29.60 4.59 43.13
CA ASN A 868 30.63 3.89 43.93
C ASN A 868 31.96 3.76 43.16
N VAL A 869 32.01 4.19 41.91
CA VAL A 869 33.17 4.04 41.01
C VAL A 869 34.08 5.25 41.16
N CYS A 870 35.35 5.00 41.45
CA CYS A 870 36.35 6.04 41.65
C CYS A 870 37.39 6.04 40.52
N ARG A 871 37.51 7.16 39.79
CA ARG A 871 38.48 7.31 38.70
C ARG A 871 39.94 7.17 39.13
N ILE A 872 40.25 7.44 40.41
CA ILE A 872 41.61 7.33 40.95
C ILE A 872 41.93 5.89 41.37
N CYS A 873 40.97 5.16 41.93
CA CYS A 873 41.19 3.79 42.40
C CYS A 873 40.96 2.75 41.31
N GLU A 874 40.08 3.05 40.35
CA GLU A 874 39.65 2.15 39.28
C GLU A 874 39.68 2.88 37.93
N PRO A 875 40.87 3.30 37.45
CA PRO A 875 41.00 4.05 36.20
C PRO A 875 40.53 3.25 34.98
N ASP A 876 40.60 1.92 35.04
CA ASP A 876 40.19 1.01 33.95
C ASP A 876 38.74 0.51 34.07
N ASN A 877 37.91 1.15 34.89
CA ASN A 877 36.52 0.72 35.07
C ASN A 877 35.70 0.96 33.78
N GLU A 878 34.87 -0.01 33.39
CA GLU A 878 34.00 0.06 32.19
C GLU A 878 33.04 1.27 32.17
N ALA A 879 32.82 1.91 33.32
CA ALA A 879 32.10 3.18 33.42
C ALA A 879 32.81 4.35 32.69
N PHE A 880 34.13 4.29 32.52
CA PHE A 880 34.97 5.33 31.90
C PHE A 880 35.33 5.06 30.44
N ASN A 881 34.88 3.92 29.89
CA ASN A 881 35.03 3.64 28.46
C ASN A 881 34.19 4.65 27.66
N VAL A 882 34.82 5.27 26.65
CA VAL A 882 34.19 6.26 25.76
C VAL A 882 32.94 5.66 25.11
N PHE A 883 31.78 6.25 25.41
CA PHE A 883 30.48 5.79 24.92
C PHE A 883 29.75 6.92 24.19
N PHE A 884 29.75 8.14 24.73
CA PHE A 884 29.20 9.35 24.13
C PHE A 884 30.26 10.35 23.65
N GLY A 885 31.55 10.13 23.95
CA GLY A 885 32.67 10.84 23.34
C GLY A 885 33.43 11.81 24.24
N THR A 886 33.00 12.00 25.49
CA THR A 886 33.60 12.93 26.47
C THR A 886 33.92 12.27 27.82
N GLU A 887 33.76 10.94 27.92
CA GLU A 887 33.96 10.19 29.16
C GLU A 887 35.41 10.20 29.65
N ASP A 888 36.40 10.41 28.78
CA ASP A 888 37.83 10.38 29.10
C ASP A 888 38.36 11.68 29.71
N GLU A 889 37.59 12.78 29.63
CA GLU A 889 37.99 14.06 30.21
C GLU A 889 38.12 13.98 31.74
N PRO A 890 39.22 14.48 32.35
CA PRO A 890 39.52 14.30 33.77
C PRO A 890 38.48 14.92 34.72
N ASP A 891 37.71 15.89 34.25
CA ASP A 891 36.62 16.57 34.96
C ASP A 891 35.21 16.07 34.58
N ALA A 892 35.10 15.13 33.64
CA ALA A 892 33.84 14.53 33.19
C ALA A 892 32.99 14.05 34.37
N LYS A 893 31.71 14.38 34.32
CA LYS A 893 30.74 14.04 35.36
C LYS A 893 29.86 12.90 34.92
N PHE A 894 29.48 12.05 35.88
CA PHE A 894 28.73 10.83 35.60
C PHE A 894 27.40 10.81 36.34
N VAL A 895 26.37 10.29 35.67
CA VAL A 895 25.08 9.97 36.26
C VAL A 895 24.88 8.47 36.19
N GLN A 896 24.49 7.88 37.32
CA GLN A 896 24.18 6.46 37.41
C GLN A 896 22.66 6.25 37.31
N LEU A 897 22.24 5.40 36.37
CA LEU A 897 20.83 5.02 36.26
C LEU A 897 20.45 4.07 37.40
N GLU A 898 19.35 4.36 38.12
CA GLU A 898 18.91 3.52 39.25
C GLU A 898 18.45 2.12 38.81
N ASP A 899 17.84 2.01 37.63
CA ASP A 899 17.22 0.78 37.14
C ASP A 899 18.23 -0.31 36.75
N CYS A 900 19.37 0.08 36.19
CA CYS A 900 20.39 -0.85 35.70
C CYS A 900 21.79 -0.62 36.28
N LYS A 901 21.97 0.42 37.11
CA LYS A 901 23.23 0.83 37.75
C LYS A 901 24.38 1.16 36.79
N HIS A 902 24.13 1.25 35.49
CA HIS A 902 25.11 1.77 34.53
C HIS A 902 25.32 3.27 34.74
N ALA A 903 26.58 3.68 34.71
CA ALA A 903 26.99 5.08 34.73
C ALA A 903 27.32 5.55 33.32
N PHE A 904 26.91 6.78 33.01
CA PHE A 904 27.17 7.47 31.76
C PHE A 904 27.65 8.88 32.05
N GLU A 905 28.41 9.45 31.12
CA GLU A 905 28.74 10.86 31.16
C GLU A 905 27.46 11.71 30.97
N VAL A 906 27.39 12.79 31.74
CA VAL A 906 26.19 13.65 31.88
C VAL A 906 25.76 14.25 30.56
N THR A 907 26.65 14.87 29.80
CA THR A 907 26.31 15.57 28.56
C THR A 907 25.81 14.62 27.47
N GLY A 908 26.41 13.43 27.38
CA GLY A 908 26.01 12.37 26.47
C GLY A 908 24.65 11.77 26.81
N LEU A 909 24.42 11.46 28.09
CA LEU A 909 23.14 10.92 28.53
C LEU A 909 22.02 11.97 28.45
N ASP A 910 22.32 13.25 28.72
CA ASP A 910 21.36 14.34 28.55
C ASP A 910 20.88 14.46 27.11
N LYS A 911 21.79 14.46 26.12
CA LYS A 911 21.44 14.46 24.69
C LYS A 911 20.59 13.24 24.31
N TRP A 912 20.97 12.05 24.76
CA TRP A 912 20.21 10.82 24.50
C TRP A 912 18.77 10.89 25.02
N MET A 913 18.58 11.49 26.21
CA MET A 913 17.27 11.65 26.81
C MET A 913 16.45 12.73 26.10
N ASP A 914 17.07 13.81 25.64
CA ASP A 914 16.41 14.95 24.98
C ASP A 914 16.10 14.75 23.49
N GLU A 915 16.73 13.78 22.80
CA GLU A 915 16.44 13.46 21.40
C GLU A 915 14.99 12.96 21.20
N ILE A 916 14.17 13.67 20.43
CA ILE A 916 12.84 13.19 20.01
C ILE A 916 13.04 12.26 18.80
N LYS A 917 12.67 10.98 18.92
CA LYS A 917 12.57 10.07 17.77
C LYS A 917 11.09 9.91 17.44
N ASP A 918 10.71 10.33 16.24
CA ASP A 918 9.33 10.31 15.77
C ASP A 918 8.71 8.90 15.77
N GLU A 919 7.40 8.87 16.04
CA GLU A 919 6.40 7.80 15.80
C GLU A 919 6.16 6.68 16.84
N GLN A 920 6.90 6.53 17.95
CA GLN A 920 6.59 5.48 18.94
C GLN A 920 6.60 5.93 20.41
N ILE A 921 5.42 5.88 21.06
CA ILE A 921 5.22 6.12 22.49
C ILE A 921 5.86 4.97 23.29
N LYS A 922 7.15 5.12 23.65
CA LYS A 922 7.93 4.12 24.42
C LYS A 922 8.91 4.81 25.38
N LEU A 923 9.15 4.19 26.54
CA LEU A 923 10.13 4.68 27.51
C LEU A 923 11.55 4.65 26.94
N LYS A 924 12.34 5.68 27.26
CA LYS A 924 13.75 5.73 26.88
C LYS A 924 14.52 4.58 27.54
N GLU A 925 15.31 3.88 26.74
CA GLU A 925 16.11 2.75 27.19
C GLU A 925 17.54 3.15 27.54
N CYS A 926 18.13 2.42 28.48
CA CYS A 926 19.54 2.50 28.80
C CYS A 926 20.37 2.22 27.52
N PRO A 927 21.29 3.11 27.13
CA PRO A 927 22.10 2.93 25.93
C PRO A 927 22.93 1.64 25.91
N LYS A 928 23.43 1.19 27.07
CA LYS A 928 24.27 -0.02 27.22
C LYS A 928 23.47 -1.32 27.24
N CYS A 929 22.46 -1.41 28.10
CA CYS A 929 21.78 -2.69 28.39
C CYS A 929 20.32 -2.75 27.94
N LYS A 930 19.82 -1.70 27.28
CA LYS A 930 18.43 -1.55 26.84
C LYS A 930 17.38 -1.65 27.96
N THR A 931 17.80 -1.63 29.22
CA THR A 931 16.88 -1.59 30.36
C THR A 931 16.17 -0.24 30.36
N PRO A 932 14.83 -0.21 30.36
CA PRO A 932 14.08 1.02 30.24
C PRO A 932 14.16 1.86 31.51
N ILE A 933 14.33 3.16 31.34
CA ILE A 933 14.60 4.12 32.40
C ILE A 933 13.26 4.55 33.00
N ARG A 934 12.88 3.93 34.13
CA ARG A 934 11.60 4.17 34.82
C ARG A 934 11.75 5.13 35.98
N ARG A 935 12.93 5.21 36.57
CA ARG A 935 13.20 6.14 37.66
C ARG A 935 14.60 6.72 37.54
N ASN A 936 14.64 8.03 37.36
CA ASN A 936 15.82 8.84 37.51
C ASN A 936 15.35 10.26 37.82
N LEU A 937 15.85 10.87 38.90
CA LEU A 937 15.39 12.18 39.32
C LEU A 937 15.73 13.24 38.27
N ARG A 938 16.96 13.26 37.74
CA ARG A 938 17.41 14.17 36.67
C ARG A 938 16.49 14.22 35.44
N TYR A 939 16.02 13.06 34.99
CA TYR A 939 15.16 12.92 33.81
C TYR A 939 13.68 12.74 34.16
N GLY A 940 13.28 13.14 35.38
CA GLY A 940 11.92 12.93 35.88
C GLY A 940 10.83 13.48 34.97
N ASN A 941 11.06 14.61 34.28
CA ASN A 941 10.07 15.21 33.38
C ASN A 941 9.78 14.35 32.16
N ILE A 942 10.83 13.93 31.44
CA ILE A 942 10.72 13.10 30.23
C ILE A 942 10.08 11.76 30.58
N ILE A 943 10.49 11.17 31.71
CA ILE A 943 9.94 9.90 32.19
C ILE A 943 8.45 10.05 32.53
N LYS A 944 8.07 11.11 33.27
CA LYS A 944 6.66 11.36 33.66
C LYS A 944 5.77 11.67 32.45
N GLU A 945 6.25 12.46 31.50
CA GLU A 945 5.55 12.78 30.26
C GLU A 945 5.34 11.54 29.38
N THR A 946 6.38 10.71 29.23
CA THR A 946 6.27 9.45 28.48
C THR A 946 5.31 8.48 29.17
N LEU A 947 5.36 8.38 30.50
CA LEU A 947 4.40 7.59 31.28
C LEU A 947 2.97 8.12 31.12
N HIS A 948 2.77 9.43 31.10
CA HIS A 948 1.46 10.04 30.85
C HIS A 948 0.94 9.70 29.45
N ASN A 949 1.76 9.83 28.40
CA ASN A 949 1.40 9.46 27.04
C ASN A 949 1.03 7.96 26.92
N ILE A 950 1.74 7.08 27.64
CA ILE A 950 1.38 5.66 27.74
C ILE A 950 0.00 5.47 28.38
N GLU A 951 -0.34 6.23 29.43
CA GLU A 951 -1.67 6.17 30.06
C GLU A 951 -2.78 6.71 29.13
N VAL A 952 -2.52 7.77 28.35
CA VAL A 952 -3.47 8.28 27.34
C VAL A 952 -3.77 7.20 26.28
N VAL A 953 -2.76 6.47 25.81
CA VAL A 953 -2.96 5.35 24.87
C VAL A 953 -3.77 4.23 25.51
N LYS A 954 -3.53 3.90 26.79
CA LYS A 954 -4.35 2.91 27.51
C LYS A 954 -5.81 3.35 27.63
N GLN A 955 -6.06 4.63 27.90
CA GLN A 955 -7.42 5.18 27.93
C GLN A 955 -8.11 5.07 26.57
N ARG A 956 -7.41 5.39 25.47
CA ARG A 956 -7.94 5.21 24.10
C ARG A 956 -8.22 3.74 23.74
N ILE A 957 -7.42 2.80 24.23
CA ILE A 957 -7.64 1.36 23.96
C ILE A 957 -8.81 0.81 24.78
N LEU A 958 -9.01 1.31 25.99
CA LEU A 958 -10.07 0.85 26.89
C LEU A 958 -11.44 1.51 26.60
N GLY A 959 -11.44 2.66 25.92
CA GLY A 959 -12.66 3.39 25.51
C GLY A 959 -13.42 4.05 26.66
N SER A 960 -14.27 5.02 26.35
CA SER A 960 -15.18 5.57 27.37
C SER A 960 -16.36 4.63 27.59
N LYS A 961 -16.77 4.45 28.86
CA LYS A 961 -17.94 3.59 29.19
C LYS A 961 -19.22 4.02 28.45
N SER A 962 -19.38 5.31 28.17
CA SER A 962 -20.55 5.86 27.47
C SER A 962 -20.57 5.50 25.98
N GLU A 963 -19.41 5.48 25.31
CA GLU A 963 -19.31 5.08 23.90
C GLU A 963 -19.54 3.58 23.73
N MET A 964 -18.98 2.78 24.63
CA MET A 964 -19.19 1.33 24.64
C MET A 964 -20.68 0.95 24.78
N GLU A 965 -21.41 1.62 25.66
CA GLU A 965 -22.86 1.44 25.82
C GLU A 965 -23.67 1.93 24.60
N ALA A 966 -23.17 2.91 23.85
CA ALA A 966 -23.79 3.36 22.60
C ALA A 966 -23.55 2.34 21.48
N THR A 967 -22.32 1.87 21.30
CA THR A 967 -21.98 0.85 20.29
C THR A 967 -22.69 -0.47 20.56
N GLU A 968 -22.83 -0.89 21.82
CA GLU A 968 -23.59 -2.10 22.17
C GLU A 968 -25.06 -1.99 21.76
N ARG A 969 -25.68 -0.81 21.90
CA ARG A 969 -27.05 -0.57 21.43
C ARG A 969 -27.16 -0.66 19.90
N THR A 970 -26.21 -0.09 19.17
CA THR A 970 -26.16 -0.18 17.70
C THR A 970 -26.01 -1.63 17.23
N ILE A 971 -25.10 -2.40 17.84
CA ILE A 971 -24.91 -3.83 17.51
C ILE A 971 -26.23 -4.60 17.70
N ARG A 972 -26.96 -4.35 18.79
CA ARG A 972 -28.25 -5.03 19.03
C ARG A 972 -29.32 -4.68 18.00
N GLN A 973 -29.31 -3.45 17.46
CA GLN A 973 -30.20 -3.03 16.38
C GLN A 973 -29.81 -3.71 15.06
N GLU A 974 -28.55 -3.62 14.64
CA GLU A 974 -28.10 -4.19 13.36
C GLU A 974 -28.20 -5.72 13.30
N LEU A 975 -28.10 -6.41 14.44
CA LEU A 975 -28.31 -7.85 14.54
C LEU A 975 -29.75 -8.29 14.18
N SER A 976 -30.71 -7.37 14.16
CA SER A 976 -32.09 -7.68 13.75
C SER A 976 -32.28 -7.70 12.23
N GLU A 977 -31.36 -7.10 11.48
CA GLU A 977 -31.39 -6.98 10.01
C GLU A 977 -30.65 -8.12 9.30
N LEU A 978 -29.90 -8.94 10.03
CA LEU A 978 -29.22 -10.14 9.50
C LEU A 978 -30.17 -11.35 9.37
N GLU A 979 -29.79 -12.32 8.55
CA GLU A 979 -30.48 -13.61 8.47
C GLU A 979 -30.59 -14.27 9.85
N LYS A 980 -31.68 -15.01 10.11
CA LYS A 980 -31.94 -15.63 11.42
C LYS A 980 -30.81 -16.54 11.91
N THR A 981 -30.12 -17.22 10.99
CA THR A 981 -28.97 -18.09 11.24
C THR A 981 -27.74 -17.28 11.67
N ASP A 982 -27.44 -16.21 10.96
CA ASP A 982 -26.30 -15.32 11.20
C ASP A 982 -26.50 -14.53 12.49
N ALA A 983 -27.71 -14.00 12.70
CA ALA A 983 -28.08 -13.30 13.92
C ALA A 983 -27.93 -14.19 15.17
N ARG A 984 -28.20 -15.50 15.08
CA ARG A 984 -27.99 -16.45 16.19
C ARG A 984 -26.50 -16.67 16.47
N LYS A 985 -25.71 -16.96 15.44
CA LYS A 985 -24.25 -17.15 15.57
C LYS A 985 -23.57 -15.87 16.08
N MET A 986 -23.93 -14.70 15.54
CA MET A 986 -23.39 -13.42 15.97
C MET A 986 -23.82 -13.01 17.38
N LYS A 987 -25.06 -13.32 17.80
CA LYS A 987 -25.49 -13.17 19.20
C LYS A 987 -24.68 -14.07 20.14
N GLN A 988 -24.38 -15.30 19.72
CA GLN A 988 -23.54 -16.21 20.48
C GLN A 988 -22.10 -15.66 20.62
N ILE A 989 -21.49 -15.21 19.52
CA ILE A 989 -20.15 -14.60 19.52
C ILE A 989 -20.13 -13.34 20.40
N HIS A 990 -21.14 -12.48 20.26
CA HIS A 990 -21.27 -11.26 21.06
C HIS A 990 -21.35 -11.60 22.56
N ASN A 991 -22.27 -12.48 22.97
CA ASN A 991 -22.44 -12.87 24.38
C ASN A 991 -21.20 -13.55 24.95
N GLU A 992 -20.53 -14.42 24.19
CA GLU A 992 -19.31 -15.10 24.64
C GLU A 992 -18.13 -14.14 24.81
N LEU A 993 -18.03 -13.10 23.95
CA LEU A 993 -16.98 -12.08 24.04
C LEU A 993 -17.27 -11.02 25.11
N THR A 994 -18.54 -10.79 25.46
CA THR A 994 -18.96 -9.79 26.46
C THR A 994 -19.12 -10.32 27.88
N THR A 995 -18.89 -11.61 28.13
CA THR A 995 -18.93 -12.21 29.48
C THR A 995 -17.81 -11.77 30.45
N GLY A 996 -17.00 -10.75 30.09
CA GLY A 996 -15.92 -10.16 30.90
C GLY A 996 -15.75 -8.65 30.66
N ALA A 997 -14.61 -8.07 31.06
CA ALA A 997 -14.30 -6.65 30.77
C ALA A 997 -14.24 -6.45 29.24
N VAL A 998 -15.23 -5.75 28.70
CA VAL A 998 -15.37 -5.48 27.26
C VAL A 998 -14.32 -4.43 26.86
N ASP A 999 -13.65 -4.65 25.74
CA ASP A 999 -12.75 -3.69 25.08
C ASP A 999 -13.41 -3.11 23.82
N GLU A 1000 -13.23 -1.81 23.59
CA GLU A 1000 -13.85 -1.08 22.47
C GLU A 1000 -13.54 -1.71 21.10
N ASN A 1001 -12.32 -2.23 20.94
CA ASN A 1001 -11.88 -2.91 19.72
C ASN A 1001 -12.71 -4.16 19.40
N THR A 1002 -13.14 -4.91 20.41
CA THR A 1002 -14.01 -6.08 20.22
C THR A 1002 -15.39 -5.65 19.72
N LEU A 1003 -15.95 -4.55 20.24
CA LEU A 1003 -17.24 -4.02 19.78
C LEU A 1003 -17.16 -3.50 18.35
N LYS A 1004 -16.11 -2.73 18.00
CA LYS A 1004 -15.87 -2.25 16.62
C LYS A 1004 -15.73 -3.41 15.63
N THR A 1005 -15.06 -4.48 16.03
CA THR A 1005 -14.89 -5.67 15.19
C THR A 1005 -16.20 -6.39 14.92
N ILE A 1006 -17.09 -6.47 15.92
CA ILE A 1006 -18.42 -7.06 15.74
C ILE A 1006 -19.26 -6.21 14.77
N VAL A 1007 -19.21 -4.88 14.88
CA VAL A 1007 -19.87 -3.98 13.92
C VAL A 1007 -19.34 -4.21 12.50
N GLU A 1008 -18.02 -4.31 12.34
CA GLU A 1008 -17.41 -4.55 11.04
C GLU A 1008 -17.79 -5.92 10.46
N GLN A 1009 -17.81 -6.97 11.29
CA GLN A 1009 -18.31 -8.30 10.89
C GLN A 1009 -19.76 -8.24 10.39
N ILE A 1010 -20.64 -7.49 11.06
CA ILE A 1010 -22.05 -7.34 10.64
C ILE A 1010 -22.14 -6.63 9.29
N LYS A 1011 -21.38 -5.55 9.08
CA LYS A 1011 -21.35 -4.81 7.80
C LYS A 1011 -20.89 -5.70 6.64
N ILE A 1012 -19.79 -6.44 6.82
CA ILE A 1012 -19.27 -7.34 5.78
C ILE A 1012 -20.26 -8.49 5.49
N LEU A 1013 -20.92 -9.05 6.52
CA LEU A 1013 -21.94 -10.09 6.33
C LEU A 1013 -23.14 -9.59 5.51
N LYS A 1014 -23.62 -8.36 5.77
CA LYS A 1014 -24.68 -7.74 4.96
C LYS A 1014 -24.28 -7.66 3.48
N TYR A 1015 -23.04 -7.24 3.19
CA TYR A 1015 -22.53 -7.16 1.83
C TYR A 1015 -22.37 -8.53 1.15
N VAL A 1016 -21.93 -9.56 1.90
CA VAL A 1016 -21.86 -10.94 1.42
C VAL A 1016 -23.24 -11.48 1.06
N ASN A 1017 -24.24 -11.22 1.89
CA ASN A 1017 -25.63 -11.66 1.64
C ASN A 1017 -26.19 -10.97 0.38
N GLU A 1018 -25.96 -9.67 0.19
CA GLU A 1018 -26.35 -8.95 -1.03
C GLU A 1018 -25.71 -9.55 -2.29
N LEU A 1019 -24.42 -9.91 -2.23
CA LEU A 1019 -23.74 -10.58 -3.36
C LEU A 1019 -24.27 -11.99 -3.59
N LYS A 1020 -24.56 -12.75 -2.53
CA LYS A 1020 -25.11 -14.10 -2.61
C LYS A 1020 -26.47 -14.10 -3.32
N GLU A 1021 -27.36 -13.18 -2.96
CA GLU A 1021 -28.64 -12.97 -3.63
C GLU A 1021 -28.46 -12.76 -5.14
N LYS A 1022 -27.51 -11.90 -5.56
CA LYS A 1022 -27.19 -11.67 -6.97
C LYS A 1022 -26.73 -12.94 -7.71
N PHE A 1023 -25.96 -13.81 -7.04
CA PHE A 1023 -25.55 -15.11 -7.59
C PHE A 1023 -26.64 -16.18 -7.52
N GLU A 1024 -27.70 -16.01 -6.73
CA GLU A 1024 -28.85 -16.92 -6.66
C GLU A 1024 -29.97 -16.54 -7.64
N THR A 1025 -30.14 -15.25 -7.96
CA THR A 1025 -31.15 -14.76 -8.93
C THR A 1025 -30.96 -15.35 -10.33
N ASN A 1026 -31.98 -16.09 -10.82
CA ASN A 1026 -31.95 -16.89 -12.06
C ASN A 1026 -32.38 -16.14 -13.34
N GLU A 1027 -32.62 -14.83 -13.29
CA GLU A 1027 -33.14 -14.09 -14.45
C GLU A 1027 -32.14 -14.10 -15.63
N GLY A 1028 -32.51 -14.75 -16.73
CA GLY A 1028 -31.76 -14.73 -18.00
C GLY A 1028 -30.61 -15.74 -18.14
N ARG A 1029 -30.50 -16.74 -17.27
CA ARG A 1029 -29.43 -17.76 -17.32
C ARG A 1029 -29.70 -18.82 -18.40
N SER A 1030 -28.78 -18.95 -19.35
CA SER A 1030 -28.65 -20.20 -20.10
C SER A 1030 -27.85 -21.15 -19.20
N GLY A 1031 -28.41 -22.29 -18.74
CA GLY A 1031 -27.79 -23.19 -17.75
C GLY A 1031 -26.39 -23.77 -18.07
N ARG A 1032 -25.74 -23.26 -19.13
CA ARG A 1032 -24.35 -23.50 -19.53
C ARG A 1032 -23.32 -23.08 -18.46
N TYR A 1033 -23.59 -22.00 -17.70
CA TYR A 1033 -22.67 -21.47 -16.71
C TYR A 1033 -23.05 -21.80 -15.26
N ASP A 1034 -24.10 -22.60 -15.02
CA ASP A 1034 -24.57 -22.98 -13.67
C ASP A 1034 -23.46 -23.57 -12.81
N ALA A 1035 -22.56 -24.36 -13.39
CA ALA A 1035 -21.42 -24.91 -12.68
C ALA A 1035 -20.46 -23.83 -12.14
N MET A 1036 -20.31 -22.70 -12.85
CA MET A 1036 -19.51 -21.56 -12.43
C MET A 1036 -20.24 -20.72 -11.37
N TYR A 1037 -21.54 -20.45 -11.54
CA TYR A 1037 -22.35 -19.77 -10.51
C TYR A 1037 -22.35 -20.55 -9.19
N GLN A 1038 -22.55 -21.87 -9.25
CA GLN A 1038 -22.47 -22.75 -8.07
C GLN A 1038 -21.06 -22.75 -7.46
N LYS A 1039 -20.00 -22.66 -8.26
CA LYS A 1039 -18.63 -22.53 -7.76
C LYS A 1039 -18.42 -21.18 -7.05
N ALA A 1040 -18.97 -20.09 -7.58
CA ALA A 1040 -18.89 -18.76 -6.98
C ALA A 1040 -19.71 -18.68 -5.67
N LEU A 1041 -20.90 -19.27 -5.62
CA LEU A 1041 -21.70 -19.40 -4.39
C LEU A 1041 -20.97 -20.18 -3.31
N ASN A 1042 -20.30 -21.29 -3.67
CA ASN A 1042 -19.47 -22.03 -2.73
C ASN A 1042 -18.27 -21.19 -2.21
N GLN A 1043 -17.74 -20.28 -3.02
CA GLN A 1043 -16.67 -19.35 -2.60
C GLN A 1043 -17.22 -18.24 -1.70
N LEU A 1044 -18.39 -17.68 -1.98
CA LEU A 1044 -19.08 -16.73 -1.09
C LEU A 1044 -19.42 -17.36 0.26
N ASN A 1045 -19.89 -18.61 0.28
CA ASN A 1045 -20.13 -19.35 1.52
C ASN A 1045 -18.83 -19.58 2.31
N ALA A 1046 -17.68 -19.76 1.63
CA ALA A 1046 -16.39 -19.84 2.32
C ALA A 1046 -15.96 -18.50 2.95
N VAL A 1047 -16.23 -17.37 2.27
CA VAL A 1047 -16.02 -16.02 2.85
C VAL A 1047 -16.97 -15.78 4.03
N HIS A 1048 -18.24 -16.18 3.91
CA HIS A 1048 -19.25 -16.09 4.96
C HIS A 1048 -18.84 -16.84 6.23
N GLU A 1049 -18.45 -18.12 6.10
CA GLU A 1049 -17.96 -18.91 7.23
C GLU A 1049 -16.63 -18.36 7.77
N PHE A 1050 -15.77 -17.79 6.92
CA PHE A 1050 -14.55 -17.13 7.37
C PHE A 1050 -14.84 -15.92 8.24
N ILE A 1051 -15.83 -15.07 7.91
CA ILE A 1051 -16.19 -13.87 8.69
C ILE A 1051 -16.75 -14.27 10.06
N LEU A 1052 -17.52 -15.36 10.13
CA LEU A 1052 -18.11 -15.90 11.36
C LEU A 1052 -17.10 -16.53 12.34
N ILE A 1053 -15.81 -16.64 11.97
CA ILE A 1053 -14.77 -17.06 12.91
C ILE A 1053 -14.65 -16.04 14.05
N ARG A 1054 -14.65 -16.54 15.29
CA ARG A 1054 -14.49 -15.78 16.53
C ARG A 1054 -13.14 -15.05 16.56
N ARG A 1055 -13.17 -13.73 16.72
CA ARG A 1055 -11.97 -12.90 16.87
C ARG A 1055 -12.23 -11.66 17.73
N ARG A 1056 -11.18 -11.08 18.30
CA ARG A 1056 -11.23 -9.80 19.03
C ARG A 1056 -11.01 -8.58 18.13
N TYR A 1057 -10.18 -8.74 17.10
CA TYR A 1057 -9.96 -7.73 16.05
C TYR A 1057 -9.62 -8.38 14.72
N PHE A 1058 -9.87 -7.67 13.62
CA PHE A 1058 -9.35 -8.06 12.31
C PHE A 1058 -7.88 -7.66 12.20
N THR A 1059 -7.03 -8.59 11.78
CA THR A 1059 -5.67 -8.21 11.38
C THR A 1059 -5.72 -7.49 10.02
N LYS A 1060 -4.78 -6.58 9.77
CA LYS A 1060 -4.68 -5.85 8.49
C LYS A 1060 -4.59 -6.79 7.28
N GLN A 1061 -3.99 -7.98 7.45
CA GLN A 1061 -3.96 -9.01 6.42
C GLN A 1061 -5.35 -9.62 6.16
N GLU A 1062 -6.09 -9.97 7.20
CA GLU A 1062 -7.43 -10.58 7.07
C GLU A 1062 -8.40 -9.62 6.36
N SER A 1063 -8.36 -8.32 6.69
CA SER A 1063 -9.18 -7.31 6.00
C SER A 1063 -8.85 -7.25 4.50
N LEU A 1064 -7.56 -7.21 4.14
CA LEU A 1064 -7.13 -7.18 2.74
C LEU A 1064 -7.45 -8.47 1.96
N ASP A 1065 -7.44 -9.62 2.63
CA ASP A 1065 -7.80 -10.90 2.03
C ASP A 1065 -9.31 -10.98 1.76
N ILE A 1066 -10.14 -10.51 2.70
CA ILE A 1066 -11.61 -10.42 2.55
C ILE A 1066 -11.98 -9.46 1.41
N GLU A 1067 -11.46 -8.22 1.43
CA GLU A 1067 -11.74 -7.21 0.39
C GLU A 1067 -11.35 -7.70 -1.01
N SER A 1068 -10.15 -8.29 -1.13
CA SER A 1068 -9.65 -8.79 -2.40
C SER A 1068 -10.50 -9.93 -2.97
N GLU A 1069 -11.03 -10.81 -2.12
CA GLU A 1069 -11.86 -11.94 -2.54
C GLU A 1069 -13.29 -11.50 -2.91
N LEU A 1070 -13.86 -10.55 -2.15
CA LEU A 1070 -15.17 -9.94 -2.46
C LEU A 1070 -15.16 -9.19 -3.79
N ASP A 1071 -14.11 -8.38 -4.03
CA ASP A 1071 -13.94 -7.69 -5.30
C ASP A 1071 -13.80 -8.67 -6.48
N ARG A 1072 -13.02 -9.75 -6.30
CA ARG A 1072 -12.87 -10.79 -7.33
C ARG A 1072 -14.22 -11.44 -7.66
N LEU A 1073 -15.03 -11.76 -6.65
CA LEU A 1073 -16.35 -12.37 -6.84
C LEU A 1073 -17.33 -11.40 -7.50
N LYS A 1074 -17.28 -10.11 -7.15
CA LYS A 1074 -18.07 -9.06 -7.82
C LYS A 1074 -17.71 -8.92 -9.31
N LEU A 1075 -16.42 -8.88 -9.65
CA LEU A 1075 -15.96 -8.82 -11.04
C LEU A 1075 -16.32 -10.10 -11.82
N LEU A 1076 -16.23 -11.26 -11.16
CA LEU A 1076 -16.62 -12.54 -11.75
C LEU A 1076 -18.12 -12.59 -12.06
N HIS A 1077 -18.97 -12.09 -11.17
CA HIS A 1077 -20.41 -11.97 -11.42
C HIS A 1077 -20.70 -11.15 -12.69
N GLN A 1078 -20.05 -9.99 -12.84
CA GLN A 1078 -20.22 -9.13 -14.01
C GLN A 1078 -19.79 -9.83 -15.29
N LEU A 1079 -18.62 -10.49 -15.28
CA LEU A 1079 -18.09 -11.22 -16.43
C LEU A 1079 -19.01 -12.38 -16.86
N MET A 1080 -19.54 -13.15 -15.91
CA MET A 1080 -20.46 -14.27 -16.20
C MET A 1080 -21.72 -13.78 -16.91
N ARG A 1081 -22.31 -12.67 -16.42
CA ARG A 1081 -23.50 -12.11 -17.06
C ARG A 1081 -23.23 -11.62 -18.50
N PHE A 1082 -22.06 -11.04 -18.79
CA PHE A 1082 -21.70 -10.68 -20.18
C PHE A 1082 -21.59 -11.91 -21.07
N LYS A 1083 -20.97 -13.00 -20.58
CA LYS A 1083 -20.78 -14.24 -21.35
C LYS A 1083 -22.08 -14.97 -21.64
N GLU A 1084 -22.97 -15.06 -20.67
CA GLU A 1084 -24.32 -15.60 -20.88
C GLU A 1084 -25.05 -14.83 -21.97
N ARG A 1085 -24.93 -13.50 -21.93
CA ARG A 1085 -25.62 -12.65 -22.88
C ARG A 1085 -25.02 -12.70 -24.28
N MET A 1086 -23.70 -12.74 -24.40
CA MET A 1086 -23.01 -12.97 -25.67
C MET A 1086 -23.46 -14.27 -26.35
N PHE A 1087 -23.63 -15.34 -25.55
CA PHE A 1087 -24.09 -16.62 -26.06
C PHE A 1087 -25.54 -16.54 -26.54
N ILE A 1088 -26.43 -15.87 -25.79
CA ILE A 1088 -27.82 -15.67 -26.19
C ILE A 1088 -27.94 -14.83 -27.46
N LEU A 1089 -27.04 -13.86 -27.67
CA LEU A 1089 -27.06 -12.94 -28.81
C LEU A 1089 -26.22 -13.39 -30.01
N GLU A 1090 -25.60 -14.58 -29.96
CA GLU A 1090 -24.71 -15.14 -31.01
C GLU A 1090 -23.68 -14.12 -31.55
N THR A 1091 -23.16 -13.24 -30.68
CA THR A 1091 -22.34 -12.10 -31.09
C THR A 1091 -20.88 -12.51 -31.29
N SER A 1092 -20.30 -12.19 -32.45
CA SER A 1092 -18.88 -12.41 -32.74
C SER A 1092 -18.02 -11.26 -32.21
N LEU A 1093 -17.04 -11.57 -31.36
CA LEU A 1093 -16.04 -10.60 -30.89
C LEU A 1093 -14.89 -10.45 -31.87
N THR A 1094 -14.21 -9.30 -31.82
CA THR A 1094 -12.89 -9.15 -32.44
C THR A 1094 -11.89 -10.12 -31.81
N ARG A 1095 -10.88 -10.54 -32.59
CA ARG A 1095 -9.87 -11.50 -32.13
C ARG A 1095 -9.14 -11.03 -30.87
N GLU A 1096 -8.88 -9.74 -30.77
CA GLU A 1096 -8.20 -9.11 -29.62
C GLU A 1096 -9.07 -9.16 -28.35
N LEU A 1097 -10.31 -8.68 -28.42
CA LEU A 1097 -11.22 -8.67 -27.26
C LEU A 1097 -11.59 -10.09 -26.79
N SER A 1098 -11.60 -11.06 -27.70
CA SER A 1098 -11.78 -12.49 -27.36
C SER A 1098 -10.61 -13.02 -26.52
N VAL A 1099 -9.37 -12.65 -26.86
CA VAL A 1099 -8.17 -13.04 -26.09
C VAL A 1099 -8.19 -12.38 -24.70
N ASP A 1100 -8.52 -11.09 -24.64
CA ASP A 1100 -8.60 -10.35 -23.37
C ASP A 1100 -9.70 -10.89 -22.44
N LEU A 1101 -10.85 -11.29 -23.01
CA LEU A 1101 -11.94 -11.94 -22.27
C LEU A 1101 -11.52 -13.31 -21.71
N MET A 1102 -10.77 -14.10 -22.48
CA MET A 1102 -10.23 -15.39 -22.00
C MET A 1102 -9.20 -15.21 -20.89
N GLN A 1103 -8.32 -14.21 -21.01
CA GLN A 1103 -7.35 -13.88 -19.96
C GLN A 1103 -8.02 -13.36 -18.69
N SER A 1104 -9.01 -12.47 -18.82
CA SER A 1104 -9.80 -11.95 -17.70
C SER A 1104 -10.58 -13.05 -16.96
N GLU A 1105 -11.18 -13.98 -17.70
CA GLU A 1105 -11.80 -15.17 -17.09
C GLU A 1105 -10.78 -16.02 -16.34
N GLN A 1106 -9.60 -16.24 -16.92
CA GLN A 1106 -8.54 -16.99 -16.28
C GLN A 1106 -8.09 -16.30 -14.98
N HIS A 1107 -7.89 -14.97 -14.98
CA HIS A 1107 -7.51 -14.22 -13.78
C HIS A 1107 -8.53 -14.32 -12.64
N LEU A 1108 -9.82 -14.45 -12.96
CA LEU A 1108 -10.88 -14.56 -11.97
C LEU A 1108 -11.17 -16.01 -11.56
N THR A 1109 -10.78 -17.02 -12.35
CA THR A 1109 -11.15 -18.44 -12.13
C THR A 1109 -9.98 -19.40 -11.87
N ASP A 1110 -8.73 -18.96 -12.09
CA ASP A 1110 -7.49 -19.73 -11.87
C ASP A 1110 -7.20 -20.03 -10.38
N GLY A 1111 -8.02 -19.49 -9.48
CA GLY A 1111 -7.93 -19.73 -8.05
C GLY A 1111 -6.78 -18.99 -7.37
N ARG A 1112 -6.11 -18.04 -8.02
CA ARG A 1112 -5.07 -17.22 -7.39
C ARG A 1112 -5.65 -15.90 -6.84
N ARG A 1113 -4.90 -15.23 -5.97
CA ARG A 1113 -5.25 -13.90 -5.43
C ARG A 1113 -5.32 -12.86 -6.55
N LEU A 1114 -6.29 -11.95 -6.45
CA LEU A 1114 -6.44 -10.82 -7.37
C LEU A 1114 -5.43 -9.72 -7.01
N THR A 1115 -4.33 -9.62 -7.75
CA THR A 1115 -3.36 -8.54 -7.59
C THR A 1115 -3.89 -7.24 -8.22
N ILE A 1116 -3.31 -6.09 -7.83
CA ILE A 1116 -3.67 -4.77 -8.38
C ILE A 1116 -3.58 -4.75 -9.91
N GLN A 1117 -2.56 -5.40 -10.47
CA GLN A 1117 -2.39 -5.50 -11.92
C GLN A 1117 -3.52 -6.31 -12.57
N ARG A 1118 -3.80 -7.52 -12.06
CA ARG A 1118 -4.88 -8.37 -12.57
C ARG A 1118 -6.26 -7.70 -12.47
N ARG A 1119 -6.50 -6.92 -11.40
CA ARG A 1119 -7.73 -6.14 -11.24
C ARG A 1119 -7.93 -5.13 -12.37
N ARG A 1120 -6.90 -4.32 -12.67
CA ARG A 1120 -6.95 -3.31 -13.72
C ARG A 1120 -7.20 -3.91 -15.10
N GLU A 1121 -6.58 -5.04 -15.40
CA GLU A 1121 -6.76 -5.76 -16.67
C GLU A 1121 -8.22 -6.22 -16.84
N VAL A 1122 -8.81 -6.85 -15.81
CA VAL A 1122 -10.22 -7.28 -15.81
C VAL A 1122 -11.20 -6.10 -15.94
N GLU A 1123 -10.98 -5.01 -15.19
CA GLU A 1123 -11.84 -3.83 -15.24
C GLU A 1123 -11.83 -3.15 -16.62
N THR A 1124 -10.65 -3.12 -17.26
CA THR A 1124 -10.50 -2.59 -18.62
C THR A 1124 -11.31 -3.43 -19.61
N THR A 1125 -11.20 -4.76 -19.55
CA THR A 1125 -11.97 -5.66 -20.43
C THR A 1125 -13.48 -5.55 -20.17
N LEU A 1126 -13.92 -5.48 -18.92
CA LEU A 1126 -15.35 -5.30 -18.59
C LEU A 1126 -15.92 -3.98 -19.08
N THR A 1127 -15.11 -2.91 -19.08
CA THR A 1127 -15.53 -1.60 -19.61
C THR A 1127 -15.75 -1.66 -21.12
N VAL A 1128 -14.84 -2.32 -21.85
CA VAL A 1128 -15.00 -2.53 -23.30
C VAL A 1128 -16.19 -3.46 -23.62
N LEU A 1129 -16.42 -4.50 -22.81
CA LEU A 1129 -17.56 -5.42 -23.00
C LEU A 1129 -18.92 -4.75 -22.76
N LYS A 1130 -19.01 -3.78 -21.83
CA LYS A 1130 -20.22 -2.97 -21.61
C LYS A 1130 -20.67 -2.25 -22.87
N ASP A 1131 -19.71 -1.75 -23.65
CA ASP A 1131 -20.01 -1.03 -24.89
C ASP A 1131 -20.47 -1.95 -26.03
N VAL A 1132 -20.12 -3.24 -25.96
CA VAL A 1132 -20.38 -4.23 -27.02
C VAL A 1132 -21.61 -5.12 -26.72
N ILE A 1133 -21.85 -5.53 -25.47
CA ILE A 1133 -22.95 -6.44 -25.07
C ILE A 1133 -23.69 -5.91 -23.83
N PRO A 1134 -24.93 -5.38 -23.95
CA PRO A 1134 -25.74 -4.97 -22.80
C PRO A 1134 -26.34 -6.16 -22.02
N LEU A 1135 -26.29 -6.12 -20.68
CA LEU A 1135 -26.36 -7.24 -19.69
C LEU A 1135 -27.72 -7.90 -19.38
N THR A 1136 -28.78 -7.72 -20.15
CA THR A 1136 -30.15 -8.10 -19.70
C THR A 1136 -31.03 -8.71 -20.77
N THR A 1137 -31.88 -9.68 -20.37
CA THR A 1137 -32.65 -10.60 -21.23
C THR A 1137 -33.65 -9.91 -22.14
N ILE A 1138 -34.27 -8.85 -21.66
CA ILE A 1138 -35.26 -8.02 -22.35
C ILE A 1138 -34.53 -6.94 -23.22
N GLY A 1139 -33.19 -6.95 -23.22
CA GLY A 1139 -32.37 -5.90 -23.84
C GLY A 1139 -32.32 -4.59 -23.03
N ILE A 1140 -32.75 -4.61 -21.76
CA ILE A 1140 -32.90 -3.44 -20.88
C ILE A 1140 -32.43 -3.71 -19.45
N SER A 1141 -31.65 -2.83 -18.81
CA SER A 1141 -30.99 -3.11 -17.50
C SER A 1141 -31.99 -3.48 -16.38
N GLU A 1142 -31.51 -4.00 -15.24
CA GLU A 1142 -32.40 -4.30 -14.09
C GLU A 1142 -33.06 -3.04 -13.53
N GLU A 1143 -32.32 -1.92 -13.51
CA GLU A 1143 -32.91 -0.62 -13.21
C GLU A 1143 -33.97 -0.24 -14.26
N GLU A 1144 -33.74 -0.53 -15.55
CA GLU A 1144 -34.74 -0.29 -16.59
C GLU A 1144 -35.95 -1.23 -16.48
N ARG A 1145 -35.80 -2.50 -16.07
CA ARG A 1145 -36.91 -3.43 -15.85
C ARG A 1145 -37.81 -2.93 -14.72
N ILE A 1146 -37.22 -2.58 -13.58
CA ILE A 1146 -37.94 -1.99 -12.45
C ILE A 1146 -38.64 -0.71 -12.91
N GLN A 1147 -37.94 0.17 -13.63
CA GLN A 1147 -38.53 1.39 -14.16
C GLN A 1147 -39.64 1.14 -15.21
N ILE A 1148 -39.62 0.05 -15.97
CA ILE A 1148 -40.69 -0.28 -16.94
C ILE A 1148 -41.91 -0.85 -16.23
N VAL A 1149 -41.74 -1.73 -15.25
CA VAL A 1149 -42.84 -2.27 -14.45
C VAL A 1149 -43.49 -1.15 -13.62
N THR A 1150 -42.68 -0.29 -13.00
CA THR A 1150 -43.14 0.90 -12.25
C THR A 1150 -43.63 2.04 -13.15
N ALA A 1151 -43.37 2.03 -14.46
CA ALA A 1151 -43.91 2.98 -15.44
C ALA A 1151 -44.97 2.36 -16.37
N MET A 1152 -45.43 1.15 -16.08
CA MET A 1152 -46.65 0.57 -16.64
C MET A 1152 -47.82 0.53 -15.65
N GLY A 1153 -47.56 0.51 -14.34
CA GLY A 1153 -48.58 0.60 -13.30
C GLY A 1153 -49.54 -0.59 -13.23
N LEU A 1154 -49.26 -1.66 -13.98
CA LEU A 1154 -50.14 -2.83 -14.08
C LEU A 1154 -49.98 -3.74 -12.86
N THR A 1155 -51.10 -4.30 -12.40
CA THR A 1155 -51.11 -5.36 -11.40
C THR A 1155 -50.43 -6.62 -11.92
N LYS A 1156 -50.01 -7.52 -11.01
CA LYS A 1156 -49.33 -8.77 -11.38
C LYS A 1156 -50.24 -9.65 -12.24
N GLY A 1157 -49.71 -10.21 -13.34
CA GLY A 1157 -50.39 -11.16 -14.22
C GLY A 1157 -50.76 -10.63 -15.61
N HIS A 1158 -50.29 -9.43 -15.97
CA HIS A 1158 -50.63 -8.75 -17.23
C HIS A 1158 -49.55 -8.87 -18.32
N TRP A 1159 -48.40 -9.45 -18.00
CA TRP A 1159 -47.27 -9.58 -18.92
C TRP A 1159 -47.24 -10.95 -19.59
N PHE A 1160 -47.10 -10.96 -20.91
CA PHE A 1160 -47.09 -12.16 -21.75
C PHE A 1160 -45.93 -12.13 -22.74
N LYS A 1161 -45.61 -13.29 -23.30
CA LYS A 1161 -44.60 -13.47 -24.34
C LYS A 1161 -45.18 -14.13 -25.57
N CYS A 1162 -44.72 -13.67 -26.72
CA CYS A 1162 -45.09 -14.27 -28.00
C CYS A 1162 -44.41 -15.63 -28.19
N LYS A 1163 -44.78 -16.36 -29.23
CA LYS A 1163 -44.16 -17.65 -29.60
C LYS A 1163 -42.62 -17.65 -29.62
N MET A 1164 -41.99 -16.53 -29.97
CA MET A 1164 -40.52 -16.38 -30.01
C MET A 1164 -39.91 -15.75 -28.74
N GLY A 1165 -40.70 -15.50 -27.70
CA GLY A 1165 -40.24 -15.05 -26.39
C GLY A 1165 -40.18 -13.53 -26.17
N HIS A 1166 -40.61 -12.70 -27.13
CA HIS A 1166 -40.67 -11.24 -26.96
C HIS A 1166 -41.83 -10.83 -26.04
N ILE A 1167 -41.56 -9.91 -25.12
CA ILE A 1167 -42.47 -9.55 -24.03
C ILE A 1167 -43.42 -8.43 -24.46
N TYR A 1168 -44.69 -8.58 -24.12
CA TYR A 1168 -45.74 -7.57 -24.28
C TYR A 1168 -46.69 -7.62 -23.09
N ALA A 1169 -47.38 -6.51 -22.80
CA ALA A 1169 -48.39 -6.46 -21.75
C ALA A 1169 -49.79 -6.37 -22.36
N ILE A 1170 -50.77 -7.01 -21.71
CA ILE A 1170 -52.19 -6.81 -21.98
C ILE A 1170 -52.72 -5.92 -20.86
N GLY A 1171 -53.20 -4.73 -21.22
CA GLY A 1171 -53.60 -3.68 -20.28
C GLY A 1171 -54.93 -3.96 -19.58
N ASP A 1172 -55.91 -3.08 -19.79
CA ASP A 1172 -57.29 -3.01 -19.29
C ASP A 1172 -57.69 -4.04 -18.21
N CYS A 1173 -57.96 -5.29 -18.60
CA CYS A 1173 -58.38 -6.35 -17.68
C CYS A 1173 -57.39 -7.53 -17.57
N GLY A 1174 -56.29 -7.50 -18.33
CA GLY A 1174 -55.33 -8.60 -18.43
C GLY A 1174 -55.81 -9.82 -19.24
N GLY A 1175 -57.04 -9.82 -19.74
CA GLY A 1175 -57.60 -10.81 -20.65
C GLY A 1175 -57.46 -10.38 -22.12
N ALA A 1176 -57.09 -11.30 -23.00
CA ALA A 1176 -56.82 -10.99 -24.41
C ALA A 1176 -58.12 -10.87 -25.24
N GLU A 1177 -58.49 -9.65 -25.63
CA GLU A 1177 -59.68 -9.36 -26.48
C GLU A 1177 -59.33 -9.02 -27.94
N GLU A 1178 -58.07 -8.71 -28.19
CA GLU A 1178 -57.59 -8.38 -29.52
C GLU A 1178 -56.35 -9.21 -29.90
N GLU A 1179 -56.31 -9.66 -31.16
CA GLU A 1179 -55.13 -10.30 -31.75
C GLU A 1179 -54.30 -9.28 -32.54
N SER A 1180 -53.00 -9.27 -32.29
CA SER A 1180 -52.04 -8.40 -32.96
C SER A 1180 -50.80 -9.19 -33.38
N ARG A 1181 -49.79 -8.51 -33.94
CA ARG A 1181 -48.51 -9.12 -34.33
C ARG A 1181 -47.38 -8.53 -33.52
N CYS A 1182 -46.53 -9.40 -32.98
CA CYS A 1182 -45.33 -9.01 -32.25
C CYS A 1182 -44.53 -8.01 -33.09
N PRO A 1183 -44.25 -6.79 -32.59
CA PRO A 1183 -43.56 -5.78 -33.38
C PRO A 1183 -42.19 -6.24 -33.87
N GLU A 1184 -41.55 -7.11 -33.08
CA GLU A 1184 -40.17 -7.58 -33.28
C GLU A 1184 -40.12 -8.80 -34.20
N CYS A 1185 -40.81 -9.90 -33.88
CA CYS A 1185 -40.75 -11.13 -34.68
C CYS A 1185 -41.96 -11.39 -35.58
N LYS A 1186 -42.95 -10.48 -35.58
CA LYS A 1186 -44.19 -10.55 -36.38
C LYS A 1186 -45.07 -11.78 -36.17
N SER A 1187 -44.78 -12.63 -35.17
CA SER A 1187 -45.67 -13.73 -34.76
C SER A 1187 -46.96 -13.18 -34.14
N GLY A 1188 -48.05 -13.95 -34.22
CA GLY A 1188 -49.31 -13.55 -33.56
C GLY A 1188 -49.12 -13.36 -32.06
N ILE A 1189 -49.72 -12.31 -31.50
CA ILE A 1189 -49.78 -11.98 -30.07
C ILE A 1189 -51.22 -11.60 -29.69
N GLY A 1190 -51.60 -11.69 -28.42
CA GLY A 1190 -52.98 -11.43 -27.98
C GLY A 1190 -53.90 -12.63 -28.11
N GLY A 1191 -55.19 -12.41 -28.37
CA GLY A 1191 -56.27 -13.40 -28.33
C GLY A 1191 -57.65 -12.75 -28.46
N THR A 1192 -58.74 -13.52 -28.33
CA THR A 1192 -60.12 -12.96 -28.37
C THR A 1192 -60.98 -13.58 -27.28
N GLN A 1193 -62.02 -12.86 -26.81
CA GLN A 1193 -62.93 -13.31 -25.76
C GLN A 1193 -62.20 -13.64 -24.45
N HIS A 1194 -61.31 -12.75 -24.06
CA HIS A 1194 -60.38 -12.85 -22.94
C HIS A 1194 -59.49 -14.09 -22.92
N ARG A 1195 -59.45 -14.88 -24.01
CA ARG A 1195 -58.65 -16.09 -24.12
C ARG A 1195 -57.44 -15.82 -24.99
N ILE A 1196 -56.26 -15.91 -24.37
CA ILE A 1196 -55.01 -15.71 -25.08
C ILE A 1196 -54.75 -16.86 -26.05
N ARG A 1197 -54.09 -16.54 -27.17
CA ARG A 1197 -53.72 -17.56 -28.16
C ARG A 1197 -52.83 -18.64 -27.55
N ASP A 1198 -53.05 -19.88 -27.97
CA ASP A 1198 -52.35 -21.07 -27.45
C ASP A 1198 -50.83 -21.05 -27.72
N ASP A 1199 -50.36 -20.22 -28.65
CA ASP A 1199 -48.93 -20.03 -28.97
C ASP A 1199 -48.26 -18.88 -28.20
N ASN A 1200 -48.98 -18.23 -27.29
CA ASN A 1200 -48.46 -17.23 -26.36
C ASN A 1200 -48.43 -17.78 -24.93
N ALA A 1201 -47.54 -17.25 -24.09
CA ALA A 1201 -47.40 -17.68 -22.69
C ALA A 1201 -47.31 -16.48 -21.74
N LEU A 1202 -47.64 -16.66 -20.46
CA LEU A 1202 -47.40 -15.63 -19.43
C LEU A 1202 -45.88 -15.37 -19.29
N ALA A 1203 -45.49 -14.12 -19.03
CA ALA A 1203 -44.11 -13.67 -18.84
C ALA A 1203 -43.85 -13.28 -17.36
N PRO A 1204 -43.79 -14.26 -16.44
CA PRO A 1204 -43.53 -14.02 -15.02
C PRO A 1204 -42.21 -13.29 -14.74
N GLU A 1205 -41.26 -13.32 -15.67
CA GLU A 1205 -39.98 -12.59 -15.60
C GLU A 1205 -40.11 -11.04 -15.53
N MET A 1206 -41.28 -10.45 -15.80
CA MET A 1206 -41.49 -9.00 -15.64
C MET A 1206 -41.97 -8.63 -14.23
N ASP A 1207 -42.98 -9.34 -13.71
CA ASP A 1207 -43.75 -8.92 -12.52
C ASP A 1207 -43.90 -10.01 -11.43
N GLY A 1208 -43.38 -11.23 -11.69
CA GLY A 1208 -43.41 -12.36 -10.77
C GLY A 1208 -44.76 -13.09 -10.67
N ALA A 1209 -45.69 -12.89 -11.61
CA ALA A 1209 -47.03 -13.48 -11.53
C ALA A 1209 -47.08 -14.96 -11.92
N THR A 1210 -47.75 -15.81 -11.13
CA THR A 1210 -47.89 -17.24 -11.44
C THR A 1210 -49.09 -17.57 -12.34
N HIS A 1211 -50.06 -16.66 -12.43
CA HIS A 1211 -51.26 -16.79 -13.26
C HIS A 1211 -51.57 -15.47 -13.98
N ALA A 1212 -52.27 -15.56 -15.12
CA ALA A 1212 -52.78 -14.39 -15.82
C ALA A 1212 -53.87 -13.70 -14.99
N ALA A 1213 -53.91 -12.37 -15.02
CA ALA A 1213 -54.84 -11.56 -14.24
C ALA A 1213 -56.32 -11.88 -14.55
N TRP A 1214 -56.63 -12.41 -15.74
CA TRP A 1214 -57.95 -12.84 -16.17
C TRP A 1214 -58.04 -14.36 -16.38
N SER A 1215 -57.61 -15.14 -15.40
CA SER A 1215 -57.83 -16.59 -15.39
C SER A 1215 -58.89 -16.93 -14.33
N THR A 1216 -59.72 -17.94 -14.56
CA THR A 1216 -60.72 -18.42 -13.58
C THR A 1216 -60.12 -18.85 -12.24
N GLN A 1217 -58.79 -18.96 -12.14
CA GLN A 1217 -58.04 -19.19 -10.91
C GLN A 1217 -57.65 -17.90 -10.16
N ALA A 1218 -57.64 -16.73 -10.83
CA ALA A 1218 -57.42 -15.42 -10.22
C ALA A 1218 -58.68 -14.90 -9.49
N ASP A 1219 -59.87 -15.22 -10.01
CA ASP A 1219 -61.16 -14.86 -9.37
C ASP A 1219 -61.42 -15.60 -8.05
N LEU A 1220 -60.74 -16.71 -7.79
CA LEU A 1220 -60.85 -17.45 -6.52
C LEU A 1220 -60.03 -16.82 -5.37
N GLY A 1221 -59.23 -15.78 -5.65
CA GLY A 1221 -58.36 -15.13 -4.67
C GLY A 1221 -58.90 -13.82 -4.08
N ASN A 1222 -60.02 -13.29 -4.59
CA ASN A 1222 -60.59 -12.00 -4.21
C ASN A 1222 -61.91 -12.08 -3.42
N ASP A 1223 -62.33 -13.27 -2.99
CA ASP A 1223 -63.32 -13.40 -1.93
C ASP A 1223 -62.64 -13.24 -0.56
N ASP A 1224 -62.65 -12.01 -0.04
CA ASP A 1224 -62.48 -11.76 1.39
C ASP A 1224 -63.79 -12.16 2.10
N PRO A 1225 -63.80 -13.15 3.01
CA PRO A 1225 -64.98 -13.44 3.80
C PRO A 1225 -65.14 -12.36 4.87
N PHE A 1226 -65.96 -11.34 4.58
CA PHE A 1226 -66.49 -10.46 5.61
C PHE A 1226 -67.27 -11.26 6.67
N GLU A 1227 -66.72 -11.39 7.87
CA GLU A 1227 -67.52 -11.36 9.09
C GLU A 1227 -67.97 -9.91 9.35
N VAL A 1228 -69.25 -9.64 9.08
CA VAL A 1228 -70.23 -9.00 9.98
C VAL A 1228 -69.69 -7.92 10.96
N ARG A 1229 -70.23 -6.69 10.84
CA ARG A 1229 -70.96 -6.01 11.94
C ARG A 1229 -71.75 -4.78 11.45
N PHE A 1230 -73.08 -4.91 11.51
CA PHE A 1230 -74.14 -3.90 11.61
C PHE A 1230 -74.10 -2.58 10.81
N HIS A 1231 -75.22 -2.42 10.08
CA HIS A 1231 -75.92 -1.23 9.57
C HIS A 1231 -75.42 -0.52 8.32
#